data_AF-A0A923TSI3-F1
#
_entry.id   AF-A0A923TSI3-F1
#
_cell.length_a   1.000
_cell.length_b   1.000
_cell.length_c   1.000
_cell.angle_alpha   90.00
_cell.angle_beta   90.00
_cell.angle_gamma   90.00
#
_symmetry.space_group_name_H-M   'P 1'
#
loop_
_entity.id
_entity.type
_entity.pdbx_description
1 polymer ?
#
loop_
_entity_poly.entity_id
_entity_poly.type
_entity_poly.pdbx_seq_one_letter_code
_entity_poly.pdbx_strand_id
1 'polypeptide(L)'
;EEQDGYRQDFQNEILAIIPPEIRDHPGGIFVRAADQIPNEDRILFQTVARINISDNGGTLAEQVKRKPVTKMVIPRITPVELHKPILNPVSLPKDLLFYNGLGGYSPDGNEYIIFSGNNNRTPAPWVNVIANPGFGTVISESGSAYTWTENAHELRLTPWNNDPVSDSVGEAFYLRDEESGHFWSATPLPAGGQSPYITRHGFGYSAFEHREDGIYSELLVYVDMESAIKFNVLKIRNQSGRSRKLSVTGYTELVLGNNRMKTAMHIHTEIDSDSGALFAKNPYHTEWSNRVAFFDVDYLNKTFTADRTEFIGRNGTLQNPEAMSRIKLSGKIGLALDPCAAIQVPFFMADEEEQEIIFRLGAGKDINDAVAIAKKHRGSNAALESLKQVKNFWEQTIGAIKVETPDAAINTVTNGWLTYQTLSSRLWGRSGFYQSGGAYGFRDQLQDVLSLLYSAPELARKQILLCAAHQFMEGDVQHWWHPPVGRGVRTRVSDDFLWLPLITSIYILQTGDIAVLDEPAPYLEGRLLNPGEESYFDLPAISGISVSLYEHCVQAIKHGLNFGSHGLPLIGTGDWNDGFNKVGEAGKGESVWLAFFLYNILIQFEKIARLHNNSAFADECIKEAEQLRENIDKHAWDGEWYKRAWFDNGTPMGSAVNEECKIDSIAQSWSVLSGAGDAIRAHSAMEAAYKKLVQKDVRIIKLLDPPFDKSDVNPGYIKGYVPGIRENGGQYTHAAIWMITAFARLGDNERVWELLNMINPVNHGKTSEAIAIYKVEPYVVAADVYAGKSHTGRGGWTWYTGSAGLLYRFIVESFLGLQQEGDKLKLRPCVPKEWASFKIHYRYKNTVYHIVVIQKNSAAEMIVTVDGVVQEDRMIALAGDGVEHNVQVEIFTNPL
;
A
#
# COMPACT_ATOMS: atom_id res chain seq x y z
N GLU A 1 32.55 -52.01 -27.12
CA GLU A 1 31.22 -52.52 -27.50
C GLU A 1 30.49 -53.25 -26.35
N GLU A 2 31.15 -53.83 -25.35
CA GLU A 2 30.45 -54.52 -24.23
C GLU A 2 29.95 -53.59 -23.07
N GLN A 3 30.36 -52.32 -23.01
CA GLN A 3 29.94 -51.41 -21.93
C GLN A 3 28.55 -50.78 -22.11
N ASP A 4 28.03 -50.71 -23.35
CA ASP A 4 26.74 -50.06 -23.64
C ASP A 4 25.54 -50.98 -23.36
N GLY A 5 25.67 -52.30 -23.61
CA GLY A 5 24.59 -53.27 -23.37
C GLY A 5 24.18 -53.39 -21.90
N TYR A 6 25.16 -53.46 -20.98
CA TYR A 6 24.91 -53.55 -19.54
C TYR A 6 24.21 -52.32 -18.96
N ARG A 7 24.50 -51.13 -19.49
CA ARG A 7 23.85 -49.88 -19.05
C ARG A 7 22.41 -49.79 -19.55
N GLN A 8 22.15 -50.30 -20.75
CA GLN A 8 20.81 -50.37 -21.33
C GLN A 8 19.88 -51.28 -20.51
N ASP A 9 20.37 -52.45 -20.10
CA ASP A 9 19.60 -53.41 -19.30
C ASP A 9 19.28 -52.84 -17.91
N PHE A 10 20.25 -52.22 -17.24
CA PHE A 10 20.03 -51.56 -15.96
C PHE A 10 19.04 -50.38 -16.06
N GLN A 11 19.12 -49.60 -17.14
CA GLN A 11 18.15 -48.53 -17.39
C GLN A 11 16.73 -49.09 -17.61
N ASN A 12 16.60 -50.21 -18.32
CA ASN A 12 15.32 -50.90 -18.50
C ASN A 12 14.75 -51.43 -17.16
N GLU A 13 15.59 -51.97 -16.27
CA GLU A 13 15.19 -52.37 -14.92
C GLU A 13 14.69 -51.19 -14.09
N ILE A 14 15.39 -50.05 -14.11
CA ILE A 14 14.95 -48.82 -13.45
C ILE A 14 13.60 -48.35 -14.03
N LEU A 15 13.44 -48.40 -15.35
CA LEU A 15 12.19 -48.00 -16.00
C LEU A 15 11.03 -48.95 -15.67
N ALA A 16 11.30 -50.23 -15.43
CA ALA A 16 10.27 -51.22 -15.07
C ALA A 16 9.73 -51.04 -13.64
N ILE A 17 10.51 -50.47 -12.72
CA ILE A 17 10.08 -50.20 -11.34
C ILE A 17 9.37 -48.86 -11.15
N ILE A 18 9.37 -47.98 -12.16
CA ILE A 18 8.69 -46.68 -12.11
C ILE A 18 7.25 -46.84 -12.63
N PRO A 19 6.21 -46.54 -11.84
CA PRO A 19 4.83 -46.56 -12.30
C PRO A 19 4.63 -45.64 -13.52
N PRO A 20 3.88 -46.06 -14.57
CA PRO A 20 3.63 -45.24 -15.76
C PRO A 20 2.98 -43.90 -15.43
N GLU A 21 2.13 -43.91 -14.41
CA GLU A 21 1.43 -42.74 -13.88
C GLU A 21 2.39 -41.68 -13.36
N ILE A 22 3.61 -42.05 -12.95
CA ILE A 22 4.63 -41.14 -12.42
C ILE A 22 5.81 -40.87 -13.35
N ARG A 23 5.80 -41.43 -14.56
CA ARG A 23 6.94 -41.39 -15.47
C ARG A 23 6.84 -40.21 -16.43
N ASP A 24 7.94 -39.47 -16.55
CA ASP A 24 8.12 -38.39 -17.55
C ASP A 24 7.01 -37.30 -17.54
N HIS A 25 6.39 -37.05 -16.39
CA HIS A 25 5.44 -35.95 -16.20
C HIS A 25 5.93 -34.96 -15.12
N PRO A 26 5.40 -33.72 -15.07
CA PRO A 26 5.74 -32.75 -14.04
C PRO A 26 5.48 -33.30 -12.61
N GLY A 27 6.48 -33.26 -11.74
CA GLY A 27 6.41 -33.84 -10.39
C GLY A 27 6.64 -35.36 -10.31
N GLY A 28 6.92 -36.01 -11.45
CA GLY A 28 7.22 -37.43 -11.56
C GLY A 28 8.72 -37.75 -11.56
N ILE A 29 9.04 -38.97 -11.99
CA ILE A 29 10.40 -39.52 -12.11
C ILE A 29 10.84 -39.45 -13.57
N PHE A 30 12.01 -38.85 -13.80
CA PHE A 30 12.65 -38.75 -15.11
C PHE A 30 13.94 -39.55 -15.10
N VAL A 31 14.05 -40.57 -15.95
CA VAL A 31 15.28 -41.33 -16.14
C VAL A 31 15.98 -40.80 -17.38
N ARG A 32 17.23 -40.35 -17.22
CA ARG A 32 18.03 -39.77 -18.30
C ARG A 32 19.41 -40.41 -18.32
N ALA A 33 19.90 -40.75 -19.51
CA ALA A 33 21.23 -41.30 -19.68
C ALA A 33 22.25 -40.17 -19.52
N ALA A 34 23.26 -40.35 -18.66
CA ALA A 34 24.16 -39.28 -18.24
C ALA A 34 25.07 -38.76 -19.38
N ASP A 35 25.30 -39.57 -20.41
CA ASP A 35 26.01 -39.25 -21.65
C ASP A 35 25.16 -38.41 -22.62
N GLN A 36 23.84 -38.43 -22.47
CA GLN A 36 22.89 -37.61 -23.24
C GLN A 36 22.58 -36.27 -22.56
N ILE A 37 23.11 -36.03 -21.37
CA ILE A 37 22.93 -34.78 -20.63
C ILE A 37 24.23 -33.96 -20.74
N PRO A 38 24.18 -32.74 -21.32
CA PRO A 38 25.31 -31.81 -21.30
C PRO A 38 25.91 -31.66 -19.90
N ASN A 39 27.23 -31.49 -19.81
CA ASN A 39 27.89 -31.39 -18.50
C ASN A 39 27.37 -30.20 -17.66
N GLU A 40 27.01 -29.10 -18.31
CA GLU A 40 26.37 -27.94 -17.67
C GLU A 40 25.03 -28.29 -17.02
N ASP A 41 24.16 -29.03 -17.72
CA ASP A 41 22.88 -29.51 -17.18
C ASP A 41 23.09 -30.50 -16.04
N ARG A 42 24.12 -31.34 -16.10
CA ARG A 42 24.48 -32.25 -14.99
C ARG A 42 24.87 -31.46 -13.74
N ILE A 43 25.67 -30.41 -13.88
CA ILE A 43 26.04 -29.51 -12.78
C ILE A 43 24.78 -28.80 -12.24
N LEU A 44 23.89 -28.36 -13.12
CA LEU A 44 22.62 -27.73 -12.75
C LEU A 44 21.76 -28.69 -11.91
N PHE A 45 21.51 -29.90 -12.40
CA PHE A 45 20.72 -30.91 -11.70
C PHE A 45 21.33 -31.25 -10.33
N GLN A 46 22.64 -31.38 -10.24
CA GLN A 46 23.33 -31.64 -8.98
C GLN A 46 23.23 -30.47 -8.00
N THR A 47 23.18 -29.24 -8.50
CA THR A 47 23.09 -28.01 -7.69
C THR A 47 21.70 -27.82 -7.10
N VAL A 48 20.63 -28.23 -7.81
CA VAL A 48 19.24 -28.19 -7.28
C VAL A 48 18.81 -29.43 -6.52
N ALA A 49 19.57 -30.53 -6.65
CA ALA A 49 19.22 -31.78 -6.01
C ALA A 49 19.19 -31.62 -4.48
N ARG A 50 18.06 -32.00 -3.86
CA ARG A 50 17.97 -32.11 -2.39
C ARG A 50 18.84 -33.24 -1.85
N ILE A 51 18.98 -34.31 -2.63
CA ILE A 51 19.78 -35.47 -2.31
C ILE A 51 20.47 -35.92 -3.60
N ASN A 52 21.79 -36.08 -3.55
CA ASN A 52 22.57 -36.68 -4.63
C ASN A 52 23.13 -38.02 -4.12
N ILE A 53 22.69 -39.11 -4.75
CA ILE A 53 23.09 -40.48 -4.41
C ILE A 53 23.88 -41.02 -5.61
N SER A 54 25.05 -41.57 -5.35
CA SER A 54 25.89 -42.20 -6.36
C SER A 54 26.04 -43.68 -6.05
N ASP A 55 25.94 -44.53 -7.06
CA ASP A 55 26.33 -45.94 -7.03
C ASP A 55 27.75 -46.18 -6.49
N ASN A 56 28.67 -45.25 -6.75
CA ASN A 56 30.06 -45.28 -6.26
C ASN A 56 30.21 -44.73 -4.82
N GLY A 57 29.11 -44.33 -4.18
CA GLY A 57 29.11 -43.66 -2.88
C GLY A 57 29.11 -44.59 -1.65
N GLY A 58 29.07 -45.91 -1.86
CA GLY A 58 28.79 -46.92 -0.82
C GLY A 58 27.31 -47.25 -0.75
N THR A 59 26.89 -48.00 0.28
CA THR A 59 25.48 -48.32 0.51
C THR A 59 24.65 -47.05 0.72
N LEU A 60 23.35 -47.09 0.42
CA LEU A 60 22.44 -45.97 0.69
C LEU A 60 22.52 -45.51 2.15
N ALA A 61 22.60 -46.46 3.09
CA ALA A 61 22.75 -46.16 4.51
C ALA A 61 24.04 -45.38 4.81
N GLU A 62 25.15 -45.69 4.15
CA GLU A 62 26.41 -44.95 4.31
C GLU A 62 26.31 -43.55 3.71
N GLN A 63 25.71 -43.40 2.53
CA GLN A 63 25.54 -42.11 1.86
C GLN A 63 24.62 -41.18 2.65
N VAL A 64 23.52 -41.70 3.20
CA VAL A 64 22.58 -40.95 4.04
C VAL A 64 23.19 -40.63 5.42
N LYS A 65 24.07 -41.49 5.94
CA LYS A 65 24.77 -41.29 7.23
C LYS A 65 26.12 -40.56 7.10
N ARG A 66 26.51 -40.09 5.91
CA ARG A 66 27.76 -39.32 5.73
C ARG A 66 27.75 -38.16 6.71
N LYS A 67 28.78 -38.10 7.56
CA LYS A 67 28.88 -37.10 8.63
C LYS A 67 28.75 -35.71 8.01
N PRO A 68 27.96 -34.80 8.62
CA PRO A 68 27.96 -33.40 8.21
C PRO A 68 29.39 -32.86 8.28
N VAL A 69 29.74 -31.94 7.38
CA VAL A 69 31.00 -31.21 7.38
C VAL A 69 31.28 -30.72 8.81
N THR A 70 32.51 -30.94 9.30
CA THR A 70 32.94 -30.57 10.66
C THR A 70 32.57 -29.12 10.91
N LYS A 71 31.61 -28.87 11.81
CA LYS A 71 31.20 -27.50 12.15
C LYS A 71 32.41 -26.77 12.75
N MET A 72 32.78 -25.62 12.18
CA MET A 72 33.69 -24.70 12.85
C MET A 72 33.02 -24.26 14.14
N VAL A 73 33.52 -24.71 15.28
CA VAL A 73 32.95 -24.38 16.59
C VAL A 73 33.50 -23.04 17.03
N ILE A 74 32.66 -22.00 16.98
CA ILE A 74 33.03 -20.71 17.58
C ILE A 74 32.85 -20.81 19.11
N PRO A 75 33.86 -20.42 19.90
CA PRO A 75 33.75 -20.41 21.35
C PRO A 75 32.59 -19.55 21.85
N ARG A 76 32.03 -19.94 23.00
CA ARG A 76 31.05 -19.11 23.71
C ARG A 76 31.74 -17.97 24.45
N ILE A 77 31.02 -16.86 24.61
CA ILE A 77 31.44 -15.80 25.54
C ILE A 77 31.49 -16.37 26.95
N THR A 78 32.54 -16.01 27.68
CA THR A 78 32.66 -16.23 29.11
C THR A 78 32.50 -14.87 29.79
N PRO A 79 31.40 -14.63 30.52
CA PRO A 79 31.20 -13.36 31.21
C PRO A 79 32.33 -13.09 32.20
N VAL A 80 32.87 -11.88 32.18
CA VAL A 80 34.03 -11.50 33.00
C VAL A 80 33.59 -10.78 34.28
N GLU A 81 32.56 -9.93 34.22
CA GLU A 81 32.09 -9.15 35.37
C GLU A 81 30.58 -8.84 35.28
N LEU A 82 29.86 -8.98 36.39
CA LEU A 82 28.44 -8.65 36.50
C LEU A 82 28.29 -7.33 37.25
N HIS A 83 27.90 -6.27 36.53
CA HIS A 83 27.58 -4.98 37.14
C HIS A 83 26.09 -4.90 37.51
N LYS A 84 25.73 -4.01 38.45
CA LYS A 84 24.32 -3.76 38.75
C LYS A 84 23.68 -3.01 37.57
N PRO A 85 22.55 -3.50 37.04
CA PRO A 85 21.92 -2.86 35.89
C PRO A 85 21.40 -1.46 36.25
N ILE A 86 21.64 -0.49 35.36
CA ILE A 86 21.09 0.88 35.48
C ILE A 86 19.76 0.96 34.74
N LEU A 87 18.66 1.08 35.49
CA LEU A 87 17.31 1.24 34.94
C LEU A 87 16.90 2.72 34.94
N ASN A 88 17.13 3.39 33.81
CA ASN A 88 16.72 4.79 33.60
C ASN A 88 15.94 4.89 32.28
N PRO A 89 14.62 4.70 32.27
CA PRO A 89 13.84 4.66 31.03
C PRO A 89 13.86 6.00 30.28
N VAL A 90 13.57 5.96 28.99
CA VAL A 90 13.35 7.17 28.19
C VAL A 90 12.02 7.82 28.62
N SER A 91 12.02 9.14 28.73
CA SER A 91 10.84 9.91 29.15
C SER A 91 9.92 10.18 27.97
N LEU A 92 8.62 9.90 28.13
CA LEU A 92 7.61 10.24 27.14
C LEU A 92 7.45 11.78 27.01
N PRO A 93 7.28 12.33 25.79
CA PRO A 93 6.87 13.71 25.60
C PRO A 93 5.53 14.01 26.30
N LYS A 94 5.34 15.24 26.78
CA LYS A 94 4.17 15.63 27.59
C LYS A 94 3.08 16.35 26.79
N ASP A 95 3.40 16.78 25.58
CA ASP A 95 2.65 17.69 24.72
C ASP A 95 2.06 16.99 23.48
N LEU A 96 1.83 15.67 23.57
CA LEU A 96 1.25 14.88 22.49
C LEU A 96 -0.21 15.25 22.24
N LEU A 97 -0.56 15.47 20.98
CA LEU A 97 -1.96 15.66 20.57
C LEU A 97 -2.66 14.29 20.50
N PHE A 98 -3.90 14.24 20.99
CA PHE A 98 -4.74 13.03 20.97
C PHE A 98 -4.09 11.80 21.62
N TYR A 99 -3.37 11.99 22.73
CA TYR A 99 -2.76 10.88 23.45
C TYR A 99 -3.83 9.91 24.00
N ASN A 100 -3.73 8.65 23.59
CA ASN A 100 -4.73 7.61 23.86
C ASN A 100 -4.26 6.52 24.83
N GLY A 101 -3.20 6.79 25.60
CA GLY A 101 -2.59 5.83 26.52
C GLY A 101 -1.54 4.91 25.89
N LEU A 102 -1.54 4.76 24.56
CA LEU A 102 -0.54 4.01 23.80
C LEU A 102 0.36 4.91 22.95
N GLY A 103 -0.19 6.02 22.45
CA GLY A 103 0.55 6.99 21.64
C GLY A 103 -0.27 8.22 21.31
N GLY A 104 0.36 9.18 20.63
CA GLY A 104 -0.25 10.44 20.20
C GLY A 104 0.63 11.14 19.16
N TYR A 105 0.09 12.18 18.54
CA TYR A 105 0.84 12.95 17.54
C TYR A 105 1.82 13.90 18.19
N SER A 106 2.93 14.18 17.52
CA SER A 106 3.80 15.30 17.86
C SER A 106 3.02 16.64 17.82
N PRO A 107 3.49 17.69 18.52
CA PRO A 107 2.80 18.98 18.54
C PRO A 107 2.56 19.62 17.16
N ASP A 108 3.44 19.34 16.20
CA ASP A 108 3.31 19.79 14.80
C ASP A 108 2.50 18.82 13.92
N GLY A 109 2.11 17.65 14.45
CA GLY A 109 1.34 16.62 13.76
C GLY A 109 2.13 15.77 12.75
N ASN A 110 3.44 15.96 12.61
CA ASN A 110 4.26 15.30 11.58
C ASN A 110 4.77 13.91 11.97
N GLU A 111 4.72 13.56 13.25
CA GLU A 111 5.06 12.23 13.77
C GLU A 111 3.91 11.66 14.60
N TYR A 112 3.74 10.34 14.56
CA TYR A 112 2.95 9.62 15.55
C TYR A 112 3.89 8.87 16.50
N ILE A 113 3.80 9.18 17.79
CA ILE A 113 4.71 8.74 18.85
C ILE A 113 4.02 7.67 19.68
N ILE A 114 4.61 6.48 19.74
CA ILE A 114 4.07 5.27 20.37
C ILE A 114 4.97 4.87 21.53
N PHE A 115 4.36 4.46 22.63
CA PHE A 115 5.04 4.02 23.84
C PHE A 115 4.81 2.52 24.07
N SER A 116 5.86 1.73 23.85
CA SER A 116 5.81 0.28 23.97
C SER A 116 6.62 -0.19 25.17
N GLY A 117 5.97 -0.89 26.10
CA GLY A 117 6.60 -1.48 27.28
C GLY A 117 6.14 -2.92 27.51
N ASN A 118 6.73 -3.61 28.50
CA ASN A 118 6.43 -5.03 28.77
C ASN A 118 4.94 -5.33 29.00
N ASN A 119 4.19 -4.37 29.55
CA ASN A 119 2.74 -4.48 29.79
C ASN A 119 1.89 -3.55 28.91
N ASN A 120 2.50 -2.80 27.97
CA ASN A 120 1.83 -1.81 27.14
C ASN A 120 2.22 -2.06 25.68
N ARG A 121 1.40 -2.81 24.96
CA ARG A 121 1.56 -3.10 23.53
C ARG A 121 0.35 -2.60 22.76
N THR A 122 0.56 -2.23 21.52
CA THR A 122 -0.55 -1.89 20.62
C THR A 122 -1.46 -3.12 20.41
N PRO A 123 -2.78 -2.93 20.18
CA PRO A 123 -3.72 -4.05 20.04
C PRO A 123 -3.57 -4.81 18.71
N ALA A 124 -2.89 -4.19 17.75
CA ALA A 124 -2.46 -4.72 16.47
C ALA A 124 -1.12 -4.04 16.11
N PRO A 125 -0.29 -4.64 15.23
CA PRO A 125 0.89 -3.97 14.72
C PRO A 125 0.49 -2.64 14.06
N TRP A 126 1.09 -1.56 14.55
CA TRP A 126 0.92 -0.21 14.04
C TRP A 126 2.15 0.11 13.20
N VAL A 127 1.98 0.23 11.89
CA VAL A 127 3.12 0.29 10.96
C VAL A 127 3.30 1.65 10.32
N ASN A 128 4.51 1.86 9.81
CA ASN A 128 4.81 2.84 8.77
C ASN A 128 5.14 2.13 7.45
N VAL A 129 4.67 2.68 6.33
CA VAL A 129 5.07 2.26 4.99
C VAL A 129 6.04 3.31 4.45
N ILE A 130 7.29 2.91 4.20
CA ILE A 130 8.36 3.78 3.74
C ILE A 130 8.81 3.28 2.37
N ALA A 131 8.54 4.02 1.32
CA ALA A 131 8.85 3.61 -0.04
C ALA A 131 9.31 4.77 -0.93
N ASN A 132 10.04 4.41 -1.97
CA ASN A 132 10.22 5.18 -3.19
C ASN A 132 9.63 4.36 -4.37
N PRO A 133 9.64 4.85 -5.62
CA PRO A 133 9.03 4.14 -6.75
C PRO A 133 9.53 2.72 -7.00
N GLY A 134 10.78 2.40 -6.62
CA GLY A 134 11.46 1.14 -6.91
C GLY A 134 11.86 0.31 -5.70
N PHE A 135 11.60 0.76 -4.47
CA PHE A 135 12.05 0.07 -3.25
C PHE A 135 11.22 0.51 -2.06
N GLY A 136 11.03 -0.37 -1.08
CA GLY A 136 10.37 0.04 0.15
C GLY A 136 10.45 -0.98 1.27
N THR A 137 9.94 -0.56 2.42
CA THR A 137 9.80 -1.37 3.62
C THR A 137 8.51 -1.00 4.35
N VAL A 138 7.88 -1.99 4.99
CA VAL A 138 6.88 -1.74 6.03
C VAL A 138 7.54 -2.11 7.35
N ILE A 139 7.38 -1.25 8.35
CA ILE A 139 7.99 -1.44 9.68
C ILE A 139 6.96 -1.13 10.78
N SER A 140 6.78 -2.06 11.72
CA SER A 140 5.89 -1.90 12.88
C SER A 140 6.52 -1.10 14.00
N GLU A 141 5.71 -0.66 14.95
CA GLU A 141 6.14 0.00 16.18
C GLU A 141 7.01 -0.90 17.06
N SER A 142 6.92 -2.22 16.84
CA SER A 142 7.71 -3.25 17.49
C SER A 142 9.01 -3.59 16.73
N GLY A 143 9.22 -3.03 15.54
CA GLY A 143 10.42 -3.23 14.71
C GLY A 143 10.35 -4.40 13.74
N SER A 144 9.20 -5.08 13.64
CA SER A 144 8.97 -6.08 12.60
C SER A 144 8.95 -5.39 11.25
N ALA A 145 9.74 -5.89 10.31
CA ALA A 145 9.84 -5.30 8.99
C ALA A 145 9.91 -6.35 7.89
N TYR A 146 9.38 -5.97 6.73
CA TYR A 146 9.70 -6.60 5.46
C TYR A 146 10.10 -5.53 4.44
N THR A 147 10.98 -5.90 3.53
CA THR A 147 11.63 -5.02 2.56
C THR A 147 11.57 -5.66 1.18
N TRP A 148 11.37 -4.85 0.14
CA TRP A 148 11.30 -5.31 -1.24
C TRP A 148 12.03 -4.35 -2.18
N THR A 149 12.31 -4.84 -3.37
CA THR A 149 12.75 -4.03 -4.51
C THR A 149 11.80 -4.30 -5.68
N GLU A 150 11.42 -3.26 -6.42
CA GLU A 150 10.47 -3.21 -7.54
C GLU A 150 9.02 -3.65 -7.25
N ASN A 151 8.83 -4.78 -6.57
CA ASN A 151 7.52 -5.41 -6.37
C ASN A 151 7.42 -6.03 -4.97
N ALA A 152 6.52 -5.49 -4.15
CA ALA A 152 6.32 -5.93 -2.76
C ALA A 152 5.75 -7.34 -2.62
N HIS A 153 5.17 -7.92 -3.68
CA HIS A 153 4.70 -9.30 -3.65
C HIS A 153 5.74 -10.27 -4.20
N GLU A 154 6.22 -9.99 -5.42
CA GLU A 154 7.01 -10.93 -6.20
C GLU A 154 8.51 -10.90 -5.90
N LEU A 155 9.05 -9.77 -5.42
CA LEU A 155 10.48 -9.59 -5.19
C LEU A 155 10.79 -8.97 -3.82
N ARG A 156 10.42 -9.72 -2.78
CA ARG A 156 10.79 -9.39 -1.39
C ARG A 156 12.24 -9.78 -1.12
N LEU A 157 12.94 -8.91 -0.40
CA LEU A 157 14.28 -9.17 0.13
C LEU A 157 14.19 -9.88 1.48
N THR A 158 13.24 -9.49 2.33
CA THR A 158 12.97 -10.05 3.66
C THR A 158 11.50 -10.51 3.78
N PRO A 159 11.19 -11.46 4.67
CA PRO A 159 9.88 -12.12 4.68
C PRO A 159 8.75 -11.19 5.15
N TRP A 160 7.60 -11.29 4.48
CA TRP A 160 6.34 -10.69 4.93
C TRP A 160 5.45 -11.75 5.56
N ASN A 161 4.88 -11.43 6.71
CA ASN A 161 3.88 -12.23 7.42
C ASN A 161 2.78 -11.29 7.92
N ASN A 162 1.52 -11.73 7.84
CA ASN A 162 0.35 -11.03 8.37
C ASN A 162 -0.39 -11.89 9.39
N ASP A 163 0.37 -12.59 10.25
CA ASP A 163 -0.18 -13.50 11.25
C ASP A 163 -1.11 -12.72 12.21
N PRO A 164 -2.35 -13.20 12.45
CA PRO A 164 -3.34 -12.47 13.25
C PRO A 164 -3.04 -12.50 14.76
N VAL A 165 -2.03 -13.25 15.20
CA VAL A 165 -1.68 -13.47 16.61
C VAL A 165 -0.33 -12.85 16.97
N SER A 166 0.63 -12.83 16.04
CA SER A 166 2.03 -12.50 16.31
C SER A 166 2.65 -11.61 15.23
N ASP A 167 3.49 -10.67 15.67
CA ASP A 167 4.28 -9.82 14.78
C ASP A 167 5.67 -10.42 14.57
N SER A 168 5.76 -11.38 13.64
CA SER A 168 6.99 -12.13 13.38
C SER A 168 8.05 -11.29 12.66
N VAL A 169 9.30 -11.34 13.12
CA VAL A 169 10.39 -10.48 12.66
C VAL A 169 11.31 -11.18 11.66
N GLY A 170 11.59 -10.55 10.51
CA GLY A 170 12.59 -10.99 9.53
C GLY A 170 13.90 -10.19 9.56
N GLU A 171 13.95 -9.07 10.29
CA GLU A 171 15.06 -8.14 10.37
C GLU A 171 15.30 -7.72 11.82
N ALA A 172 16.53 -7.79 12.33
CA ALA A 172 16.82 -7.51 13.73
C ALA A 172 18.17 -6.81 13.93
N PHE A 173 18.21 -5.90 14.90
CA PHE A 173 19.42 -5.18 15.30
C PHE A 173 19.63 -5.34 16.81
N TYR A 174 20.66 -6.07 17.20
CA TYR A 174 20.98 -6.37 18.59
C TYR A 174 22.14 -5.50 19.08
N LEU A 175 22.04 -4.96 20.29
CA LEU A 175 23.16 -4.44 21.07
C LEU A 175 23.55 -5.50 22.09
N ARG A 176 24.86 -5.76 22.26
CA ARG A 176 25.38 -6.69 23.26
C ARG A 176 26.53 -6.08 24.02
N ASP A 177 26.53 -6.23 25.34
CA ASP A 177 27.68 -5.98 26.18
C ASP A 177 28.63 -7.19 26.11
N GLU A 178 29.86 -6.97 25.65
CA GLU A 178 30.86 -8.03 25.43
C GLU A 178 31.55 -8.50 26.71
N GLU A 179 31.35 -7.81 27.84
CA GLU A 179 31.90 -8.20 29.15
C GLU A 179 30.94 -9.12 29.90
N SER A 180 29.63 -8.84 29.85
CA SER A 180 28.59 -9.62 30.52
C SER A 180 27.91 -10.65 29.61
N GLY A 181 27.92 -10.43 28.30
CA GLY A 181 27.14 -11.21 27.33
C GLY A 181 25.65 -10.84 27.28
N HIS A 182 25.20 -9.86 28.07
CA HIS A 182 23.82 -9.37 28.03
C HIS A 182 23.55 -8.65 26.71
N PHE A 183 22.41 -8.94 26.08
CA PHE A 183 21.99 -8.31 24.82
C PHE A 183 20.50 -7.97 24.84
N TRP A 184 20.15 -6.99 24.02
CA TRP A 184 18.78 -6.55 23.76
C TRP A 184 18.68 -6.04 22.31
N SER A 185 17.46 -5.83 21.82
CA SER A 185 17.19 -5.31 20.49
C SER A 185 17.04 -3.78 20.52
N ALA A 186 17.48 -3.11 19.45
CA ALA A 186 17.24 -1.67 19.26
C ALA A 186 15.75 -1.32 19.12
N THR A 187 14.92 -2.32 18.86
CA THR A 187 13.46 -2.27 18.74
C THR A 187 12.79 -3.20 19.77
N PRO A 188 11.48 -3.05 20.08
CA PRO A 188 10.80 -3.91 21.07
C PRO A 188 10.87 -5.41 20.79
N LEU A 189 10.83 -5.81 19.52
CA LEU A 189 11.06 -7.18 19.06
C LEU A 189 12.38 -7.24 18.26
N PRO A 190 13.03 -8.40 18.19
CA PRO A 190 12.62 -9.68 18.77
C PRO A 190 13.06 -9.89 20.24
N ALA A 191 14.12 -9.24 20.70
CA ALA A 191 14.67 -9.41 22.05
C ALA A 191 14.66 -8.09 22.83
N GLY A 192 13.47 -7.55 23.12
CA GLY A 192 13.33 -6.27 23.81
C GLY A 192 14.01 -6.20 25.18
N GLY A 193 14.49 -5.02 25.55
CA GLY A 193 15.07 -4.72 26.86
C GLY A 193 14.05 -4.63 27.99
N GLN A 194 14.50 -4.32 29.20
CA GLN A 194 13.63 -4.20 30.37
C GLN A 194 12.86 -2.88 30.40
N SER A 195 13.48 -1.80 29.89
CA SER A 195 12.86 -0.47 29.87
C SER A 195 11.90 -0.31 28.68
N PRO A 196 10.94 0.62 28.75
CA PRO A 196 10.09 0.95 27.61
C PRO A 196 10.87 1.54 26.41
N TYR A 197 10.23 1.47 25.25
CA TYR A 197 10.67 2.04 23.98
C TYR A 197 9.75 3.20 23.59
N ILE A 198 10.32 4.20 22.91
CA ILE A 198 9.55 5.22 22.20
C ILE A 198 9.76 5.02 20.70
N THR A 199 8.69 4.76 19.97
CA THR A 199 8.70 4.65 18.51
C THR A 199 8.07 5.91 17.93
N ARG A 200 8.71 6.51 16.92
CA ARG A 200 8.16 7.62 16.15
C ARG A 200 8.02 7.21 14.70
N HIS A 201 6.80 7.22 14.18
CA HIS A 201 6.55 7.10 12.74
C HIS A 201 6.39 8.50 12.18
N GLY A 202 7.24 8.86 11.21
CA GLY A 202 7.17 10.13 10.49
C GLY A 202 7.09 9.90 8.99
N PHE A 203 7.06 11.00 8.24
CA PHE A 203 6.99 10.95 6.77
C PHE A 203 8.33 10.47 6.18
N GLY A 204 8.34 9.23 5.69
CA GLY A 204 9.50 8.60 5.06
C GLY A 204 10.51 7.98 6.03
N TYR A 205 10.23 7.95 7.34
CA TYR A 205 11.12 7.33 8.33
C TYR A 205 10.39 6.80 9.55
N SER A 206 11.06 5.89 10.27
CA SER A 206 10.68 5.48 11.63
C SER A 206 11.90 5.55 12.54
N ALA A 207 11.70 5.98 13.79
CA ALA A 207 12.74 6.03 14.80
C ALA A 207 12.34 5.22 16.04
N PHE A 208 13.31 4.56 16.67
CA PHE A 208 13.13 3.79 17.89
C PHE A 208 14.15 4.23 18.92
N GLU A 209 13.68 4.78 20.04
CA GLU A 209 14.51 5.17 21.17
C GLU A 209 14.37 4.19 22.31
N HIS A 210 15.50 3.88 22.93
CA HIS A 210 15.56 3.00 24.09
C HIS A 210 16.77 3.32 24.97
N ARG A 211 16.66 2.99 26.26
CA ARG A 211 17.79 2.98 27.17
C ARG A 211 17.80 1.69 27.97
N GLU A 212 18.91 0.96 27.92
CA GLU A 212 19.12 -0.27 28.69
C GLU A 212 20.52 -0.22 29.30
N ASP A 213 20.62 -0.50 30.60
CA ASP A 213 21.88 -0.61 31.33
C ASP A 213 22.86 0.58 31.11
N GLY A 214 22.32 1.80 31.15
CA GLY A 214 23.08 3.03 30.93
C GLY A 214 23.51 3.27 29.47
N ILE A 215 23.08 2.44 28.52
CA ILE A 215 23.31 2.67 27.08
C ILE A 215 22.02 3.23 26.47
N TYR A 216 22.11 4.45 25.94
CA TYR A 216 21.04 5.01 25.11
C TYR A 216 21.25 4.60 23.65
N SER A 217 20.17 4.22 22.97
CA SER A 217 20.19 3.91 21.54
C SER A 217 19.01 4.55 20.82
N GLU A 218 19.27 5.13 19.65
CA GLU A 218 18.26 5.56 18.69
C GLU A 218 18.51 4.87 17.34
N LEU A 219 17.56 4.05 16.88
CA LEU A 219 17.57 3.47 15.54
C LEU A 219 16.67 4.27 14.62
N LEU A 220 17.24 4.90 13.59
CA LEU A 220 16.51 5.59 12.53
C LEU A 220 16.50 4.75 11.25
N VAL A 221 15.30 4.49 10.72
CA VAL A 221 15.06 3.67 9.53
C VAL A 221 14.40 4.53 8.44
N TYR A 222 14.98 4.57 7.24
CA TYR A 222 14.43 5.28 6.08
C TYR A 222 14.94 4.68 4.76
N VAL A 223 14.27 5.01 3.66
CA VAL A 223 14.62 4.60 2.29
C VAL A 223 15.08 5.82 1.50
N ASP A 224 16.14 5.69 0.72
CA ASP A 224 16.61 6.76 -0.18
C ASP A 224 15.52 7.16 -1.18
N MET A 225 15.45 8.42 -1.62
CA MET A 225 14.39 8.83 -2.54
C MET A 225 14.54 8.31 -3.98
N GLU A 226 15.75 7.90 -4.37
CA GLU A 226 16.05 7.49 -5.76
C GLU A 226 16.56 6.04 -5.85
N SER A 227 17.41 5.65 -4.92
CA SER A 227 18.17 4.39 -4.97
C SER A 227 17.44 3.30 -4.21
N ALA A 228 17.59 2.05 -4.66
CA ALA A 228 17.01 0.89 -4.01
C ALA A 228 17.81 0.48 -2.75
N ILE A 229 17.77 1.33 -1.72
CA ILE A 229 18.51 1.15 -0.47
C ILE A 229 17.74 1.68 0.74
N LYS A 230 17.72 0.89 1.80
CA LYS A 230 17.27 1.25 3.15
C LYS A 230 18.46 1.45 4.07
N PHE A 231 18.39 2.51 4.86
CA PHE A 231 19.33 2.80 5.94
C PHE A 231 18.73 2.43 7.28
N ASN A 232 19.56 1.85 8.14
CA ASN A 232 19.29 1.61 9.55
C ASN A 232 20.44 2.26 10.33
N VAL A 233 20.26 3.52 10.72
CA VAL A 233 21.25 4.34 11.41
C VAL A 233 21.05 4.19 12.90
N LEU A 234 21.96 3.49 13.58
CA LEU A 234 21.93 3.27 15.01
C LEU A 234 22.92 4.21 15.70
N LYS A 235 22.40 5.20 16.43
CA LYS A 235 23.16 6.06 17.31
C LYS A 235 23.17 5.49 18.70
N ILE A 236 24.34 5.43 19.32
CA ILE A 236 24.56 4.81 20.62
C ILE A 236 25.32 5.80 21.48
N ARG A 237 24.84 6.05 22.70
CA ARG A 237 25.53 6.89 23.69
C ARG A 237 25.74 6.10 24.97
N ASN A 238 26.97 6.10 25.44
CA ASN A 238 27.31 5.47 26.71
C ASN A 238 27.06 6.47 27.85
N GLN A 239 26.09 6.19 28.69
CA GLN A 239 25.71 7.00 29.86
C GLN A 239 25.77 6.15 31.13
N SER A 240 26.66 5.15 31.15
CA SER A 240 26.74 4.16 32.22
C SER A 240 27.68 4.57 33.37
N GLY A 241 28.43 5.67 33.23
CA GLY A 241 29.43 6.12 34.20
C GLY A 241 30.76 5.38 34.11
N ARG A 242 30.95 4.56 33.07
CA ARG A 242 32.14 3.73 32.84
C ARG A 242 32.34 3.45 31.35
N SER A 243 33.56 3.10 30.95
CA SER A 243 33.80 2.59 29.61
C SER A 243 33.14 1.24 29.37
N ARG A 244 32.74 0.97 28.11
CA ARG A 244 32.00 -0.22 27.71
C ARG A 244 32.61 -0.87 26.46
N LYS A 245 32.65 -2.20 26.44
CA LYS A 245 32.92 -2.98 25.23
C LYS A 245 31.59 -3.52 24.73
N LEU A 246 31.17 -3.08 23.56
CA LEU A 246 29.88 -3.41 22.99
C LEU A 246 30.05 -4.05 21.62
N SER A 247 29.02 -4.75 21.16
CA SER A 247 28.85 -5.04 19.74
C SER A 247 27.43 -4.74 19.29
N VAL A 248 27.30 -4.43 18.00
CA VAL A 248 26.01 -4.38 17.31
C VAL A 248 25.97 -5.47 16.27
N THR A 249 24.87 -6.22 16.24
CA THR A 249 24.64 -7.26 15.23
C THR A 249 23.38 -6.96 14.44
N GLY A 250 23.53 -6.69 13.15
CA GLY A 250 22.42 -6.62 12.20
C GLY A 250 22.15 -8.00 11.58
N TYR A 251 20.87 -8.36 11.46
CA TYR A 251 20.41 -9.62 10.89
C TYR A 251 19.27 -9.37 9.91
N THR A 252 19.29 -10.03 8.75
CA THR A 252 18.20 -10.04 7.77
C THR A 252 17.99 -11.48 7.28
N GLU A 253 16.75 -11.97 7.32
CA GLU A 253 16.37 -13.22 6.66
C GLU A 253 16.17 -12.98 5.16
N LEU A 254 16.81 -13.79 4.31
CA LEU A 254 16.82 -13.57 2.86
C LEU A 254 15.71 -14.36 2.15
N VAL A 255 14.95 -13.68 1.30
CA VAL A 255 13.89 -14.27 0.47
C VAL A 255 14.21 -14.22 -1.02
N LEU A 256 14.52 -13.04 -1.59
CA LEU A 256 14.76 -12.84 -3.02
C LEU A 256 13.69 -13.50 -3.92
N GLY A 257 12.43 -13.19 -3.63
CA GLY A 257 11.24 -13.69 -4.34
C GLY A 257 9.96 -13.52 -3.51
N ASN A 258 8.91 -14.28 -3.84
CA ASN A 258 7.63 -14.22 -3.13
C ASN A 258 7.52 -15.16 -1.92
N ASN A 259 8.34 -16.21 -1.83
CA ASN A 259 8.22 -17.19 -0.77
C ASN A 259 9.56 -17.85 -0.46
N ARG A 260 10.01 -17.69 0.78
CA ARG A 260 11.27 -18.27 1.27
C ARG A 260 11.36 -19.78 1.08
N MET A 261 10.28 -20.52 1.31
CA MET A 261 10.28 -21.98 1.18
C MET A 261 10.61 -22.43 -0.24
N LYS A 262 10.29 -21.60 -1.24
CA LYS A 262 10.62 -21.83 -2.65
C LYS A 262 12.03 -21.36 -2.99
N THR A 263 12.47 -20.23 -2.45
CA THR A 263 13.71 -19.57 -2.88
C THR A 263 14.95 -19.98 -2.10
N ALA A 264 14.83 -20.34 -0.81
CA ALA A 264 15.97 -20.47 0.10
C ALA A 264 17.09 -21.40 -0.41
N MET A 265 16.74 -22.51 -1.06
CA MET A 265 17.73 -23.47 -1.59
C MET A 265 18.52 -22.94 -2.80
N HIS A 266 18.03 -21.86 -3.42
CA HIS A 266 18.58 -21.26 -4.63
C HIS A 266 19.36 -19.98 -4.35
N ILE A 267 19.34 -19.48 -3.11
CA ILE A 267 20.04 -18.25 -2.76
C ILE A 267 21.54 -18.53 -2.62
N HIS A 268 22.32 -17.83 -3.43
CA HIS A 268 23.78 -17.80 -3.36
C HIS A 268 24.23 -16.54 -2.61
N THR A 269 25.11 -16.70 -1.62
CA THR A 269 25.67 -15.57 -0.88
C THR A 269 27.19 -15.48 -1.04
N GLU A 270 27.71 -14.26 -1.16
CA GLU A 270 29.14 -14.00 -1.29
C GLU A 270 29.52 -12.64 -0.70
N ILE A 271 30.81 -12.42 -0.43
CA ILE A 271 31.33 -11.07 -0.14
C ILE A 271 31.87 -10.52 -1.45
N ASP A 272 31.32 -9.40 -1.88
CA ASP A 272 31.84 -8.71 -3.05
C ASP A 272 33.20 -8.08 -2.73
N SER A 273 34.19 -8.32 -3.60
CA SER A 273 35.57 -7.88 -3.35
C SER A 273 35.78 -6.37 -3.52
N ASP A 274 34.91 -5.70 -4.27
CA ASP A 274 35.09 -4.29 -4.65
C ASP A 274 34.38 -3.35 -3.66
N SER A 275 33.16 -3.70 -3.27
CA SER A 275 32.40 -3.01 -2.23
C SER A 275 32.69 -3.56 -0.83
N GLY A 276 32.93 -4.85 -0.64
CA GLY A 276 33.01 -5.47 0.70
C GLY A 276 31.65 -5.73 1.34
N ALA A 277 30.56 -5.59 0.58
CA ALA A 277 29.20 -5.88 1.01
C ALA A 277 28.89 -7.39 0.90
N LEU A 278 27.99 -7.88 1.75
CA LEU A 278 27.47 -9.24 1.67
C LEU A 278 26.35 -9.29 0.62
N PHE A 279 26.60 -9.95 -0.51
CA PHE A 279 25.66 -10.11 -1.60
C PHE A 279 24.83 -11.38 -1.46
N ALA A 280 23.60 -11.32 -1.96
CA ALA A 280 22.69 -12.44 -2.13
C ALA A 280 22.06 -12.40 -3.52
N LYS A 281 21.97 -13.56 -4.17
CA LYS A 281 21.46 -13.72 -5.55
C LYS A 281 20.56 -14.94 -5.64
N ASN A 282 19.53 -14.89 -6.47
CA ASN A 282 18.67 -16.03 -6.77
C ASN A 282 18.62 -16.27 -8.29
N PRO A 283 19.59 -17.01 -8.87
CA PRO A 283 19.63 -17.26 -10.31
C PRO A 283 18.46 -18.12 -10.82
N TYR A 284 17.68 -18.75 -9.94
CA TYR A 284 16.50 -19.55 -10.30
C TYR A 284 15.23 -18.71 -10.43
N HIS A 285 15.28 -17.43 -10.10
CA HIS A 285 14.14 -16.56 -10.32
C HIS A 285 13.93 -16.35 -11.82
N THR A 286 12.73 -16.65 -12.34
CA THR A 286 12.41 -16.55 -13.77
C THR A 286 12.52 -15.12 -14.32
N GLU A 287 11.95 -14.14 -13.61
CA GLU A 287 11.89 -12.74 -14.07
C GLU A 287 13.03 -11.85 -13.53
N TRP A 288 13.59 -12.16 -12.35
CA TRP A 288 14.59 -11.32 -11.65
C TRP A 288 15.91 -12.04 -11.33
N SER A 289 16.31 -13.03 -12.13
CA SER A 289 17.55 -13.82 -11.92
C SER A 289 18.82 -12.97 -11.78
N ASN A 290 18.85 -11.80 -12.43
CA ASN A 290 20.00 -10.89 -12.40
C ASN A 290 20.05 -9.98 -11.16
N ARG A 291 18.97 -9.89 -10.37
CA ARG A 291 18.93 -8.99 -9.21
C ARG A 291 19.88 -9.43 -8.11
N VAL A 292 20.55 -8.45 -7.51
CA VAL A 292 21.54 -8.68 -6.45
C VAL A 292 21.14 -7.86 -5.24
N ALA A 293 20.73 -8.54 -4.17
CA ALA A 293 20.53 -7.91 -2.88
C ALA A 293 21.86 -7.80 -2.14
N PHE A 294 22.03 -6.78 -1.31
CA PHE A 294 23.21 -6.62 -0.47
C PHE A 294 22.86 -6.14 0.94
N PHE A 295 23.65 -6.59 1.91
CA PHE A 295 23.67 -6.09 3.28
C PHE A 295 25.08 -5.64 3.65
N ASP A 296 25.24 -4.41 4.12
CA ASP A 296 26.55 -3.81 4.39
C ASP A 296 26.55 -2.91 5.64
N VAL A 297 27.75 -2.69 6.18
CA VAL A 297 28.06 -1.75 7.26
C VAL A 297 29.48 -1.23 7.07
N ASP A 298 29.68 0.07 7.30
CA ASP A 298 30.96 0.77 7.09
C ASP A 298 31.92 0.61 8.29
N TYR A 299 32.20 -0.64 8.66
CA TYR A 299 33.18 -0.99 9.70
C TYR A 299 34.17 -2.02 9.18
N LEU A 300 35.46 -1.78 9.41
CA LEU A 300 36.54 -2.70 9.02
C LEU A 300 36.60 -3.94 9.92
N ASN A 301 36.48 -3.74 11.24
CA ASN A 301 36.45 -4.84 12.19
C ASN A 301 35.02 -5.38 12.31
N LYS A 302 34.63 -6.26 11.38
CA LYS A 302 33.33 -6.92 11.36
C LYS A 302 33.45 -8.43 11.13
N THR A 303 32.51 -9.19 11.65
CA THR A 303 32.35 -10.62 11.34
C THR A 303 30.96 -10.86 10.79
N PHE A 304 30.76 -11.92 10.00
CA PHE A 304 29.48 -12.18 9.33
C PHE A 304 29.13 -13.67 9.29
N THR A 305 27.87 -13.98 9.01
CA THR A 305 27.43 -15.30 8.55
C THR A 305 26.24 -15.14 7.63
N ALA A 306 26.15 -16.01 6.63
CA ALA A 306 25.00 -16.17 5.76
C ALA A 306 24.21 -17.45 6.04
N ASP A 307 24.50 -18.13 7.16
CA ASP A 307 23.80 -19.34 7.59
C ASP A 307 22.88 -19.06 8.79
N ARG A 308 21.59 -18.94 8.51
CA ARG A 308 20.52 -18.72 9.49
C ARG A 308 20.44 -19.85 10.53
N THR A 309 20.74 -21.08 10.13
CA THR A 309 20.79 -22.22 11.07
C THR A 309 21.93 -22.05 12.07
N GLU A 310 23.04 -21.43 11.65
CA GLU A 310 24.13 -21.06 12.55
C GLU A 310 23.74 -19.88 13.45
N PHE A 311 23.10 -18.85 12.89
CA PHE A 311 22.75 -17.63 13.61
C PHE A 311 21.73 -17.89 14.71
N ILE A 312 20.57 -18.46 14.34
CA ILE A 312 19.47 -18.73 15.25
C ILE A 312 19.81 -19.93 16.14
N GLY A 313 20.49 -20.94 15.59
CA GLY A 313 20.75 -22.21 16.25
C GLY A 313 19.58 -23.19 16.15
N ARG A 314 19.87 -24.48 16.34
CA ARG A 314 18.84 -25.52 16.30
C ARG A 314 17.86 -25.33 17.46
N ASN A 315 16.57 -25.24 17.15
CA ASN A 315 15.50 -24.94 18.11
C ASN A 315 15.64 -23.57 18.81
N GLY A 316 16.46 -22.67 18.26
CA GLY A 316 16.55 -21.28 18.72
C GLY A 316 15.47 -20.41 18.11
N THR A 317 15.43 -19.14 18.54
CA THR A 317 14.55 -18.11 18.00
C THR A 317 15.33 -16.81 17.85
N LEU A 318 14.79 -15.82 17.13
CA LEU A 318 15.39 -14.48 17.10
C LEU A 318 15.31 -13.75 18.46
N GLN A 319 14.49 -14.22 19.40
CA GLN A 319 14.48 -13.68 20.77
C GLN A 319 15.71 -14.14 21.56
N ASN A 320 16.23 -15.33 21.25
CA ASN A 320 17.42 -15.89 21.89
C ASN A 320 18.30 -16.66 20.89
N PRO A 321 18.92 -15.96 19.92
CA PRO A 321 19.68 -16.62 18.86
C PRO A 321 21.02 -17.13 19.39
N GLU A 322 21.42 -18.33 18.98
CA GLU A 322 22.65 -18.98 19.45
C GLU A 322 23.91 -18.12 19.17
N ALA A 323 23.92 -17.34 18.09
CA ALA A 323 25.00 -16.42 17.78
C ALA A 323 25.30 -15.40 18.89
N MET A 324 24.30 -14.94 19.64
CA MET A 324 24.51 -13.99 20.74
C MET A 324 25.24 -14.61 21.93
N SER A 325 25.37 -15.93 21.99
CA SER A 325 26.20 -16.63 22.98
C SER A 325 27.66 -16.83 22.56
N ARG A 326 28.03 -16.45 21.33
CA ARG A 326 29.35 -16.72 20.72
C ARG A 326 30.21 -15.46 20.66
N ILE A 327 31.53 -15.64 20.65
CA ILE A 327 32.49 -14.53 20.61
C ILE A 327 32.50 -13.78 19.26
N LYS A 328 32.08 -14.44 18.17
CA LYS A 328 32.00 -13.87 16.81
C LYS A 328 31.11 -14.70 15.89
N LEU A 329 30.85 -14.21 14.67
CA LEU A 329 30.24 -14.99 13.59
C LEU A 329 31.29 -15.78 12.79
N SER A 330 30.91 -16.88 12.14
CA SER A 330 31.85 -17.84 11.55
C SER A 330 32.51 -17.42 10.22
N GLY A 331 31.91 -16.50 9.47
CA GLY A 331 32.30 -16.17 8.09
C GLY A 331 31.68 -17.07 7.02
N LYS A 332 30.68 -17.91 7.34
CA LYS A 332 30.02 -18.77 6.34
C LYS A 332 29.30 -17.94 5.27
N ILE A 333 29.53 -18.30 4.01
CA ILE A 333 28.87 -17.80 2.80
C ILE A 333 28.80 -18.95 1.77
N GLY A 334 28.03 -18.78 0.71
CA GLY A 334 27.98 -19.68 -0.43
C GLY A 334 26.59 -20.26 -0.70
N LEU A 335 26.58 -21.44 -1.33
CA LEU A 335 25.40 -22.20 -1.73
C LEU A 335 24.95 -23.17 -0.64
N ALA A 336 23.71 -23.66 -0.76
CA ALA A 336 23.13 -24.71 0.08
C ALA A 336 23.14 -24.41 1.60
N LEU A 337 23.22 -23.14 1.96
CA LEU A 337 22.97 -22.65 3.32
C LEU A 337 21.47 -22.51 3.56
N ASP A 338 21.10 -22.33 4.82
CA ASP A 338 19.83 -21.70 5.15
C ASP A 338 20.08 -20.17 5.14
N PRO A 339 19.65 -19.41 4.13
CA PRO A 339 20.21 -18.10 3.83
C PRO A 339 19.74 -17.01 4.80
N CYS A 340 20.69 -16.27 5.35
CA CYS A 340 20.48 -14.96 5.97
C CYS A 340 21.61 -14.01 5.60
N ALA A 341 21.55 -12.78 6.08
CA ALA A 341 22.64 -11.84 6.11
C ALA A 341 22.80 -11.35 7.55
N ALA A 342 23.86 -11.77 8.24
CA ALA A 342 24.15 -11.31 9.59
C ALA A 342 25.55 -10.71 9.66
N ILE A 343 25.68 -9.52 10.24
CA ILE A 343 26.95 -8.81 10.42
C ILE A 343 27.05 -8.31 11.86
N GLN A 344 28.15 -8.64 12.53
CA GLN A 344 28.48 -8.20 13.89
C GLN A 344 29.68 -7.24 13.87
N VAL A 345 29.53 -6.11 14.56
CA VAL A 345 30.51 -5.03 14.68
C VAL A 345 30.85 -4.81 16.16
N PRO A 346 32.01 -5.28 16.65
CA PRO A 346 32.50 -4.97 17.98
C PRO A 346 33.21 -3.60 18.04
N PHE A 347 33.01 -2.88 19.14
CA PHE A 347 33.61 -1.56 19.37
C PHE A 347 33.77 -1.27 20.88
N PHE A 348 34.51 -0.21 21.18
CA PHE A 348 34.74 0.27 22.53
C PHE A 348 34.21 1.70 22.63
N MET A 349 33.58 2.02 23.76
CA MET A 349 33.11 3.37 24.07
C MET A 349 33.64 3.84 25.43
N ALA A 350 34.21 5.03 25.48
CA ALA A 350 34.42 5.75 26.72
C ALA A 350 33.08 6.20 27.33
N ASP A 351 33.11 6.62 28.60
CA ASP A 351 31.93 7.21 29.23
C ASP A 351 31.54 8.52 28.52
N GLU A 352 30.24 8.78 28.35
CA GLU A 352 29.65 9.88 27.59
C GLU A 352 30.00 9.94 26.09
N GLU A 353 30.71 8.94 25.55
CA GLU A 353 30.98 8.83 24.12
C GLU A 353 29.70 8.51 23.34
N GLU A 354 29.62 9.03 22.11
CA GLU A 354 28.58 8.71 21.14
C GLU A 354 29.20 8.09 19.90
N GLN A 355 28.56 7.04 19.39
CA GLN A 355 28.99 6.33 18.19
C GLN A 355 27.79 6.04 17.29
N GLU A 356 28.01 6.16 15.98
CA GLU A 356 27.03 5.85 14.94
C GLU A 356 27.45 4.59 14.17
N ILE A 357 26.50 3.68 13.96
CA ILE A 357 26.67 2.45 13.16
C ILE A 357 25.53 2.40 12.14
N ILE A 358 25.89 2.32 10.86
CA ILE A 358 24.92 2.42 9.75
C ILE A 358 24.90 1.10 8.98
N PHE A 359 23.80 0.37 9.12
CA PHE A 359 23.52 -0.79 8.27
C PHE A 359 22.72 -0.38 7.05
N ARG A 360 23.05 -0.99 5.90
CA ARG A 360 22.40 -0.72 4.62
C ARG A 360 21.92 -2.02 4.01
N LEU A 361 20.62 -2.08 3.71
CA LEU A 361 20.01 -3.18 2.96
C LEU A 361 19.52 -2.61 1.62
N GLY A 362 20.05 -3.11 0.52
CA GLY A 362 19.66 -2.62 -0.80
C GLY A 362 19.67 -3.71 -1.86
N ALA A 363 19.32 -3.33 -3.08
CA ALA A 363 19.40 -4.21 -4.23
C ALA A 363 19.77 -3.45 -5.50
N GLY A 364 20.60 -4.06 -6.34
CA GLY A 364 20.91 -3.59 -7.69
C GLY A 364 20.18 -4.41 -8.75
N LYS A 365 20.01 -3.81 -9.93
CA LYS A 365 19.46 -4.45 -11.13
C LYS A 365 20.32 -5.62 -11.61
N ASP A 366 21.62 -5.50 -11.36
CA ASP A 366 22.66 -6.49 -11.57
C ASP A 366 23.80 -6.28 -10.54
N ILE A 367 24.90 -7.03 -10.70
CA ILE A 367 26.08 -6.96 -9.82
C ILE A 367 26.71 -5.56 -9.85
N ASN A 368 26.88 -4.97 -11.03
CA ASN A 368 27.56 -3.69 -11.18
C ASN A 368 26.73 -2.56 -10.54
N ASP A 369 25.41 -2.60 -10.74
CA ASP A 369 24.48 -1.66 -10.12
C ASP A 369 24.48 -1.81 -8.59
N ALA A 370 24.49 -3.04 -8.06
CA ALA A 370 24.58 -3.27 -6.62
C ALA A 370 25.88 -2.71 -6.01
N VAL A 371 27.01 -2.92 -6.68
CA VAL A 371 28.31 -2.35 -6.28
C VAL A 371 28.26 -0.82 -6.32
N ALA A 372 27.71 -0.23 -7.38
CA ALA A 372 27.59 1.21 -7.54
C ALA A 372 26.74 1.83 -6.43
N ILE A 373 25.58 1.24 -6.11
CA ILE A 373 24.70 1.69 -5.03
C ILE A 373 25.42 1.57 -3.67
N ALA A 374 26.02 0.41 -3.37
CA ALA A 374 26.72 0.19 -2.09
C ALA A 374 27.88 1.18 -1.86
N LYS A 375 28.60 1.54 -2.94
CA LYS A 375 29.69 2.53 -2.90
C LYS A 375 29.18 3.97 -2.82
N LYS A 376 28.18 4.35 -3.62
CA LYS A 376 27.57 5.69 -3.63
C LYS A 376 27.09 6.08 -2.22
N HIS A 377 26.50 5.12 -1.52
CA HIS A 377 25.87 5.32 -0.22
C HIS A 377 26.74 4.89 0.97
N ARG A 378 28.06 4.92 0.81
CA ARG A 378 29.02 4.63 1.89
C ARG A 378 29.29 5.86 2.75
N GLY A 379 29.30 5.66 4.06
CA GLY A 379 29.65 6.64 5.07
C GLY A 379 28.48 7.48 5.58
N SER A 380 28.68 8.10 6.75
CA SER A 380 27.67 8.91 7.44
C SER A 380 27.20 10.12 6.64
N ASN A 381 28.08 10.75 5.86
CA ASN A 381 27.70 11.89 5.01
C ASN A 381 26.66 11.50 3.94
N ALA A 382 26.80 10.34 3.31
CA ALA A 382 25.86 9.87 2.29
C ALA A 382 24.50 9.53 2.90
N ALA A 383 24.50 8.86 4.06
CA ALA A 383 23.29 8.60 4.83
C ALA A 383 22.58 9.91 5.24
N LEU A 384 23.33 10.87 5.80
CA LEU A 384 22.77 12.16 6.20
C LEU A 384 22.18 12.94 5.02
N GLU A 385 22.84 12.93 3.86
CA GLU A 385 22.35 13.60 2.66
C GLU A 385 21.08 12.91 2.12
N SER A 386 21.05 11.58 2.09
CA SER A 386 19.85 10.80 1.74
C SER A 386 18.66 11.16 2.66
N LEU A 387 18.88 11.20 3.98
CA LEU A 387 17.86 11.60 4.95
C LEU A 387 17.33 13.03 4.71
N LYS A 388 18.21 13.98 4.38
CA LYS A 388 17.79 15.36 4.04
C LYS A 388 16.91 15.37 2.79
N GLN A 389 17.26 14.59 1.77
CA GLN A 389 16.45 14.48 0.55
C GLN A 389 15.08 13.89 0.83
N VAL A 390 14.99 12.86 1.68
CA VAL A 390 13.72 12.30 2.15
C VAL A 390 12.86 13.35 2.85
N LYS A 391 13.43 14.09 3.80
CA LYS A 391 12.71 15.15 4.53
C LYS A 391 12.24 16.26 3.60
N ASN A 392 13.13 16.79 2.76
CA ASN A 392 12.81 17.83 1.80
C ASN A 392 11.70 17.38 0.83
N PHE A 393 11.78 16.14 0.34
CA PHE A 393 10.76 15.59 -0.55
C PHE A 393 9.38 15.58 0.11
N TRP A 394 9.28 15.05 1.33
CA TRP A 394 8.00 14.97 2.03
C TRP A 394 7.49 16.35 2.43
N GLU A 395 8.33 17.25 2.93
CA GLU A 395 7.98 18.64 3.23
C GLU A 395 7.39 19.36 2.01
N GLN A 396 8.00 19.19 0.83
CA GLN A 396 7.48 19.76 -0.42
C GLN A 396 6.16 19.14 -0.85
N THR A 397 6.08 17.81 -0.83
CA THR A 397 4.92 17.06 -1.34
C THR A 397 3.68 17.28 -0.49
N ILE A 398 3.79 17.14 0.85
CA ILE A 398 2.65 17.35 1.76
C ILE A 398 2.41 18.83 2.05
N GLY A 399 3.40 19.69 1.81
CA GLY A 399 3.30 21.15 1.97
C GLY A 399 2.52 21.84 0.85
N ALA A 400 2.09 21.12 -0.19
CA ALA A 400 1.30 21.69 -1.28
C ALA A 400 -0.02 22.31 -0.78
N ILE A 401 -0.69 21.65 0.17
CA ILE A 401 -1.87 22.18 0.87
C ILE A 401 -1.66 21.99 2.38
N LYS A 402 -1.75 23.09 3.13
CA LYS A 402 -1.87 23.08 4.58
C LYS A 402 -3.14 23.83 5.01
N VAL A 403 -3.86 23.29 5.98
CA VAL A 403 -5.11 23.84 6.47
C VAL A 403 -5.01 24.19 7.95
N GLU A 404 -5.65 25.30 8.32
CA GLU A 404 -5.86 25.70 9.70
C GLU A 404 -7.36 25.84 9.94
N THR A 405 -7.95 24.82 10.56
CA THR A 405 -9.36 24.80 10.94
C THR A 405 -9.53 24.82 12.47
N PRO A 406 -10.71 25.17 12.98
CA PRO A 406 -11.02 25.02 14.41
C PRO A 406 -10.92 23.58 14.95
N ASP A 407 -10.93 22.56 14.09
CA ASP A 407 -10.77 21.16 14.48
C ASP A 407 -9.33 20.65 14.25
N ALA A 408 -8.63 20.36 15.34
CA ALA A 408 -7.25 19.89 15.30
C ALA A 408 -7.10 18.50 14.64
N ALA A 409 -8.13 17.65 14.64
CA ALA A 409 -8.05 16.33 14.02
C ALA A 409 -8.10 16.42 12.49
N ILE A 410 -8.93 17.32 11.94
CA ILE A 410 -8.94 17.64 10.51
C ILE A 410 -7.59 18.21 10.08
N ASN A 411 -7.03 19.16 10.85
CA ASN A 411 -5.72 19.73 10.55
C ASN A 411 -4.64 18.63 10.49
N THR A 412 -4.63 17.73 11.48
CA THR A 412 -3.63 16.66 11.59
C THR A 412 -3.64 15.74 10.38
N VAL A 413 -4.79 15.16 10.02
CA VAL A 413 -4.86 14.18 8.92
C VAL A 413 -4.61 14.81 7.55
N THR A 414 -5.16 16.01 7.33
CA THR A 414 -5.11 16.70 6.04
C THR A 414 -3.73 17.26 5.73
N ASN A 415 -3.00 17.71 6.75
CA ASN A 415 -1.69 18.35 6.60
C ASN A 415 -0.54 17.37 6.33
N GLY A 416 -0.80 16.07 6.15
CA GLY A 416 0.23 15.18 5.64
C GLY A 416 -0.15 13.70 5.57
N TRP A 417 -0.80 13.15 6.59
CA TRP A 417 -1.03 11.71 6.72
C TRP A 417 -1.82 11.09 5.56
N LEU A 418 -2.85 11.78 5.04
CA LEU A 418 -3.64 11.26 3.91
C LEU A 418 -2.84 11.21 2.60
N THR A 419 -2.08 12.25 2.30
CA THR A 419 -1.20 12.31 1.12
C THR A 419 -0.04 11.32 1.25
N TYR A 420 0.55 11.21 2.46
CA TYR A 420 1.61 10.26 2.76
C TYR A 420 1.16 8.81 2.58
N GLN A 421 -0.01 8.45 3.13
CA GLN A 421 -0.61 7.13 2.95
C GLN A 421 -0.84 6.82 1.47
N THR A 422 -1.40 7.76 0.71
CA THR A 422 -1.66 7.57 -0.72
C THR A 422 -0.35 7.36 -1.50
N LEU A 423 0.63 8.25 -1.33
CA LEU A 423 1.84 8.18 -2.13
C LEU A 423 2.75 7.00 -1.73
N SER A 424 3.05 6.87 -0.43
CA SER A 424 3.99 5.86 0.06
C SER A 424 3.41 4.44 -0.04
N SER A 425 2.18 4.23 0.43
CA SER A 425 1.59 2.88 0.48
C SER A 425 0.86 2.48 -0.80
N ARG A 426 0.07 3.37 -1.41
CA ARG A 426 -0.78 3.00 -2.55
C ARG A 426 -0.05 3.09 -3.88
N LEU A 427 0.60 4.22 -4.15
CA LEU A 427 1.24 4.45 -5.44
C LEU A 427 2.60 3.76 -5.54
N TRP A 428 3.47 3.92 -4.55
CA TRP A 428 4.84 3.41 -4.62
C TRP A 428 5.02 2.01 -4.05
N GLY A 429 4.60 1.79 -2.80
CA GLY A 429 4.76 0.48 -2.18
C GLY A 429 3.81 -0.56 -2.75
N ARG A 430 2.57 -0.15 -3.07
CA ARG A 430 1.43 -1.05 -3.34
C ARG A 430 1.35 -2.12 -2.24
N SER A 431 1.49 -1.67 -0.99
CA SER A 431 1.69 -2.54 0.16
C SER A 431 1.21 -1.91 1.47
N GLY A 432 0.85 -2.75 2.44
CA GLY A 432 0.58 -2.43 3.83
C GLY A 432 0.88 -3.63 4.73
N PHE A 433 0.52 -3.56 6.02
CA PHE A 433 0.73 -4.70 6.93
C PHE A 433 -0.11 -5.93 6.53
N TYR A 434 -1.41 -5.71 6.31
CA TYR A 434 -2.37 -6.78 6.03
C TYR A 434 -2.31 -7.32 4.59
N GLN A 435 -1.67 -6.60 3.68
CA GLN A 435 -1.59 -6.96 2.26
C GLN A 435 -0.27 -6.51 1.64
N SER A 436 0.51 -7.47 1.14
CA SER A 436 1.73 -7.23 0.35
C SER A 436 1.42 -7.41 -1.14
N GLY A 437 0.82 -6.40 -1.76
CA GLY A 437 0.16 -6.51 -3.06
C GLY A 437 1.10 -6.40 -4.27
N GLY A 438 1.93 -5.36 -4.34
CA GLY A 438 2.91 -5.12 -5.41
C GLY A 438 2.35 -4.84 -6.81
N ALA A 439 1.10 -5.22 -7.11
CA ALA A 439 0.41 -4.99 -8.39
C ALA A 439 -0.22 -3.60 -8.49
N TYR A 440 -0.28 -3.07 -9.71
CA TYR A 440 -1.13 -1.93 -10.05
C TYR A 440 -2.54 -2.46 -10.33
N GLY A 441 -3.54 -1.97 -9.59
CA GLY A 441 -4.95 -2.12 -9.94
C GLY A 441 -5.37 -0.99 -10.87
N PHE A 442 -6.02 -1.30 -12.00
CA PHE A 442 -6.33 -0.33 -13.04
C PHE A 442 -7.19 0.82 -12.50
N ARG A 443 -8.36 0.45 -11.97
CA ARG A 443 -9.30 1.34 -11.29
C ARG A 443 -8.70 2.03 -10.07
N ASP A 444 -7.99 1.25 -9.26
CA ASP A 444 -7.44 1.68 -7.98
C ASP A 444 -6.42 2.81 -8.15
N GLN A 445 -5.45 2.63 -9.03
CA GLN A 445 -4.33 3.54 -9.18
C GLN A 445 -4.75 4.85 -9.86
N LEU A 446 -5.72 4.77 -10.78
CA LEU A 446 -6.35 5.95 -11.37
C LEU A 446 -7.07 6.80 -10.31
N GLN A 447 -7.75 6.18 -9.34
CA GLN A 447 -8.39 6.90 -8.24
C GLN A 447 -7.37 7.46 -7.23
N ASP A 448 -6.33 6.68 -6.89
CA ASP A 448 -5.30 7.07 -5.92
C ASP A 448 -4.61 8.39 -6.34
N VAL A 449 -4.26 8.54 -7.62
CA VAL A 449 -3.53 9.73 -8.12
C VAL A 449 -4.34 11.01 -8.13
N LEU A 450 -5.67 10.95 -8.00
CA LEU A 450 -6.50 12.16 -7.97
C LEU A 450 -6.18 13.05 -6.77
N SER A 451 -5.78 12.46 -5.64
CA SER A 451 -5.39 13.24 -4.45
C SER A 451 -4.07 14.00 -4.63
N LEU A 452 -3.29 13.63 -5.66
CA LEU A 452 -1.99 14.21 -5.95
C LEU A 452 -2.06 15.35 -6.97
N LEU A 453 -3.23 15.70 -7.50
CA LEU A 453 -3.36 16.76 -8.52
C LEU A 453 -2.87 18.12 -8.05
N TYR A 454 -2.96 18.41 -6.74
CA TYR A 454 -2.45 19.64 -6.14
C TYR A 454 -0.95 19.61 -5.83
N SER A 455 -0.38 18.42 -5.55
CA SER A 455 0.99 18.28 -5.05
C SER A 455 1.99 17.78 -6.09
N ALA A 456 1.56 16.84 -6.93
CA ALA A 456 2.38 16.09 -7.89
C ALA A 456 1.54 15.64 -9.12
N PRO A 457 0.94 16.58 -9.89
CA PRO A 457 0.08 16.25 -11.04
C PRO A 457 0.80 15.44 -12.13
N GLU A 458 2.12 15.51 -12.21
CA GLU A 458 2.93 14.69 -13.12
C GLU A 458 2.84 13.19 -12.81
N LEU A 459 2.58 12.79 -11.56
CA LEU A 459 2.35 11.40 -11.20
C LEU A 459 1.00 10.91 -11.73
N ALA A 460 -0.03 11.75 -11.67
CA ALA A 460 -1.33 11.45 -12.27
C ALA A 460 -1.20 11.27 -13.80
N ARG A 461 -0.48 12.17 -14.47
CA ARG A 461 -0.19 12.07 -15.91
C ARG A 461 0.47 10.74 -16.27
N LYS A 462 1.51 10.34 -15.53
CA LYS A 462 2.21 9.07 -15.76
C LYS A 462 1.31 7.87 -15.54
N GLN A 463 0.47 7.90 -14.50
CA GLN A 463 -0.43 6.79 -14.19
C GLN A 463 -1.53 6.63 -15.23
N ILE A 464 -2.08 7.73 -15.74
CA ILE A 464 -3.08 7.72 -16.83
C ILE A 464 -2.51 7.03 -18.07
N LEU A 465 -1.30 7.41 -18.50
CA LEU A 465 -0.64 6.81 -19.67
C LEU A 465 -0.25 5.35 -19.43
N LEU A 466 0.18 5.02 -18.20
CA LEU A 466 0.46 3.63 -17.82
C LEU A 466 -0.79 2.77 -17.93
N CYS A 467 -1.94 3.24 -17.43
CA CYS A 467 -3.20 2.51 -17.55
C CYS A 467 -3.69 2.42 -19.00
N ALA A 468 -3.55 3.49 -19.80
CA ALA A 468 -3.87 3.43 -21.23
C ALA A 468 -3.10 2.30 -21.96
N ALA A 469 -1.82 2.14 -21.62
CA ALA A 469 -0.97 1.05 -22.15
C ALA A 469 -1.36 -0.38 -21.70
N HIS A 470 -2.33 -0.51 -20.78
CA HIS A 470 -2.86 -1.78 -20.28
C HIS A 470 -4.33 -2.00 -20.70
N GLN A 471 -4.79 -1.27 -21.73
CA GLN A 471 -6.07 -1.49 -22.40
C GLN A 471 -5.88 -2.48 -23.56
N PHE A 472 -6.81 -3.42 -23.72
CA PHE A 472 -6.88 -4.32 -24.88
C PHE A 472 -7.57 -3.63 -26.07
N MET A 473 -7.34 -4.14 -27.28
CA MET A 473 -7.97 -3.59 -28.50
C MET A 473 -9.51 -3.60 -28.43
N GLU A 474 -10.10 -4.54 -27.70
CA GLU A 474 -11.56 -4.61 -27.53
C GLU A 474 -12.12 -3.46 -26.67
N GLY A 475 -11.27 -2.77 -25.89
CA GLY A 475 -11.61 -1.62 -25.06
C GLY A 475 -11.66 -1.89 -23.57
N ASP A 476 -11.74 -3.16 -23.16
CA ASP A 476 -11.53 -3.60 -21.78
C ASP A 476 -10.04 -3.60 -21.42
N VAL A 477 -9.70 -3.93 -20.17
CA VAL A 477 -8.37 -3.68 -19.59
C VAL A 477 -7.90 -4.86 -18.75
N GLN A 478 -6.60 -4.90 -18.42
CA GLN A 478 -6.15 -5.71 -17.29
C GLN A 478 -6.70 -5.09 -16.00
N HIS A 479 -7.45 -5.86 -15.22
CA HIS A 479 -7.99 -5.44 -13.92
C HIS A 479 -6.86 -5.07 -12.95
N TRP A 480 -5.78 -5.86 -12.95
CA TRP A 480 -4.52 -5.52 -12.30
C TRP A 480 -3.33 -6.25 -12.95
N TRP A 481 -2.10 -5.74 -12.74
CA TRP A 481 -0.86 -6.36 -13.23
C TRP A 481 0.34 -6.11 -12.32
N HIS A 482 1.31 -7.03 -12.36
CA HIS A 482 2.58 -6.89 -11.65
C HIS A 482 3.65 -6.22 -12.53
N PRO A 483 4.33 -5.17 -12.04
CA PRO A 483 5.53 -4.66 -12.68
C PRO A 483 6.74 -5.58 -12.43
N PRO A 484 7.78 -5.52 -13.30
CA PRO A 484 7.86 -4.67 -14.50
C PRO A 484 7.28 -5.34 -15.76
N VAL A 485 7.00 -6.64 -15.73
CA VAL A 485 6.71 -7.42 -16.94
C VAL A 485 5.26 -7.24 -17.43
N GLY A 486 4.32 -6.86 -16.56
CA GLY A 486 2.92 -6.62 -16.95
C GLY A 486 2.03 -7.86 -16.90
N ARG A 487 2.49 -8.95 -16.26
CA ARG A 487 1.67 -10.13 -16.05
C ARG A 487 0.51 -9.78 -15.10
N GLY A 488 -0.70 -10.07 -15.51
CA GLY A 488 -1.88 -9.56 -14.83
C GLY A 488 -3.14 -10.33 -15.14
N VAL A 489 -4.25 -9.89 -14.56
CA VAL A 489 -5.56 -10.52 -14.69
C VAL A 489 -6.45 -9.72 -15.63
N ARG A 490 -7.10 -10.41 -16.57
CA ARG A 490 -8.21 -9.88 -17.37
C ARG A 490 -9.53 -10.45 -16.83
N THR A 491 -10.52 -9.59 -16.61
CA THR A 491 -11.83 -9.93 -16.02
C THR A 491 -12.97 -9.42 -16.91
N ARG A 492 -14.23 -9.59 -16.49
CA ARG A 492 -15.39 -8.85 -17.03
C ARG A 492 -15.93 -7.82 -16.03
N VAL A 493 -15.07 -7.30 -15.16
CA VAL A 493 -15.43 -6.18 -14.28
C VAL A 493 -15.60 -4.94 -15.16
N SER A 494 -16.78 -4.35 -15.08
CA SER A 494 -17.30 -3.47 -16.13
C SER A 494 -17.01 -1.99 -15.91
N ASP A 495 -16.52 -1.60 -14.74
CA ASP A 495 -16.18 -0.20 -14.46
C ASP A 495 -14.70 0.13 -14.67
N ASP A 496 -13.81 -0.87 -14.66
CA ASP A 496 -12.35 -0.68 -14.73
C ASP A 496 -11.93 0.28 -15.85
N PHE A 497 -12.30 -0.03 -17.09
CA PHE A 497 -11.91 0.75 -18.27
C PHE A 497 -12.53 2.15 -18.28
N LEU A 498 -13.68 2.34 -17.62
CA LEU A 498 -14.39 3.62 -17.53
C LEU A 498 -13.71 4.62 -16.57
N TRP A 499 -12.83 4.16 -15.67
CA TRP A 499 -12.02 5.07 -14.86
C TRP A 499 -11.03 5.88 -15.71
N LEU A 500 -10.51 5.32 -16.81
CA LEU A 500 -9.57 6.02 -17.69
C LEU A 500 -10.13 7.34 -18.26
N PRO A 501 -11.29 7.37 -18.95
CA PRO A 501 -11.88 8.62 -19.43
C PRO A 501 -12.30 9.57 -18.30
N LEU A 502 -12.78 9.06 -17.16
CA LEU A 502 -13.14 9.91 -16.02
C LEU A 502 -11.93 10.67 -15.47
N ILE A 503 -10.86 9.93 -15.15
CA ILE A 503 -9.67 10.51 -14.50
C ILE A 503 -8.92 11.41 -15.49
N THR A 504 -8.89 11.05 -16.77
CA THR A 504 -8.36 11.92 -17.83
C THR A 504 -9.14 13.25 -17.90
N SER A 505 -10.48 13.20 -17.82
CA SER A 505 -11.31 14.42 -17.81
C SER A 505 -11.01 15.30 -16.59
N ILE A 506 -10.96 14.72 -15.39
CA ILE A 506 -10.65 15.46 -14.16
C ILE A 506 -9.24 16.06 -14.23
N TYR A 507 -8.25 15.28 -14.68
CA TYR A 507 -6.87 15.75 -14.84
C TYR A 507 -6.77 16.96 -15.77
N ILE A 508 -7.38 16.89 -16.95
CA ILE A 508 -7.32 17.98 -17.94
C ILE A 508 -8.04 19.22 -17.43
N LEU A 509 -9.26 19.07 -16.90
CA LEU A 509 -10.05 20.19 -16.41
C LEU A 509 -9.38 20.90 -15.22
N GLN A 510 -8.67 20.15 -14.37
CA GLN A 510 -7.99 20.70 -13.21
C GLN A 510 -6.63 21.31 -13.56
N THR A 511 -5.82 20.64 -14.38
CA THR A 511 -4.43 21.06 -14.65
C THR A 511 -4.27 21.94 -15.89
N GLY A 512 -5.20 21.85 -16.84
CA GLY A 512 -5.09 22.49 -18.15
C GLY A 512 -4.14 21.77 -19.14
N ASP A 513 -3.55 20.62 -18.79
CA ASP A 513 -2.67 19.85 -19.70
C ASP A 513 -3.49 19.10 -20.76
N ILE A 514 -3.98 19.83 -21.77
CA ILE A 514 -4.71 19.25 -22.91
C ILE A 514 -3.79 18.38 -23.78
N ALA A 515 -2.48 18.68 -23.80
CA ALA A 515 -1.51 17.99 -24.66
C ALA A 515 -1.36 16.50 -24.31
N VAL A 516 -1.72 16.09 -23.09
CA VAL A 516 -1.74 14.67 -22.70
C VAL A 516 -2.64 13.81 -23.61
N LEU A 517 -3.69 14.39 -24.21
CA LEU A 517 -4.62 13.68 -25.09
C LEU A 517 -3.96 13.10 -26.33
N ASP A 518 -2.87 13.73 -26.80
CA ASP A 518 -2.16 13.36 -28.01
C ASP A 518 -1.00 12.38 -27.75
N GLU A 519 -0.70 12.08 -26.48
CA GLU A 519 0.35 11.14 -26.11
C GLU A 519 -0.01 9.72 -26.55
N PRO A 520 0.91 9.01 -27.24
CA PRO A 520 0.65 7.66 -27.72
C PRO A 520 0.82 6.63 -26.61
N ALA A 521 -0.07 5.64 -26.58
CA ALA A 521 0.08 4.40 -25.81
C ALA A 521 -0.23 3.18 -26.71
N PRO A 522 0.41 2.03 -26.50
CA PRO A 522 0.08 0.81 -27.23
C PRO A 522 -1.15 0.13 -26.60
N TYR A 523 -1.91 -0.61 -27.41
CA TYR A 523 -2.86 -1.59 -26.87
C TYR A 523 -2.16 -2.89 -26.46
N LEU A 524 -2.86 -3.70 -25.69
CA LEU A 524 -2.54 -5.10 -25.44
C LEU A 524 -3.32 -6.03 -26.38
N GLU A 525 -2.72 -7.19 -26.65
CA GLU A 525 -3.33 -8.31 -27.36
C GLU A 525 -3.41 -9.52 -26.44
N GLY A 526 -4.60 -10.12 -26.36
CA GLY A 526 -4.87 -11.31 -25.58
C GLY A 526 -6.22 -11.89 -25.96
N ARG A 527 -6.42 -13.18 -25.71
CA ARG A 527 -7.71 -13.81 -25.99
C ARG A 527 -8.81 -13.19 -25.12
N LEU A 528 -10.04 -13.20 -25.63
CA LEU A 528 -11.21 -12.94 -24.82
C LEU A 528 -11.39 -14.05 -23.76
N LEU A 529 -12.10 -13.74 -22.69
CA LEU A 529 -12.53 -14.73 -21.71
C LEU A 529 -13.53 -15.70 -22.36
N ASN A 530 -13.34 -16.99 -22.14
CA ASN A 530 -14.25 -18.03 -22.62
C ASN A 530 -15.61 -17.94 -21.88
N PRO A 531 -16.70 -18.48 -22.46
CA PRO A 531 -17.96 -18.62 -21.73
C PRO A 531 -17.77 -19.36 -20.40
N GLY A 532 -18.24 -18.77 -19.30
CA GLY A 532 -18.11 -19.34 -17.94
C GLY A 532 -16.74 -19.13 -17.27
N GLU A 533 -15.75 -18.54 -17.95
CA GLU A 533 -14.47 -18.17 -17.34
C GLU A 533 -14.59 -16.81 -16.65
N GLU A 534 -14.39 -16.73 -15.34
CA GLU A 534 -14.50 -15.47 -14.57
C GLU A 534 -13.33 -14.52 -14.85
N SER A 535 -12.11 -15.06 -14.89
CA SER A 535 -10.87 -14.33 -15.15
C SER A 535 -9.76 -15.27 -15.61
N TYR A 536 -8.70 -14.72 -16.20
CA TYR A 536 -7.45 -15.46 -16.40
C TYR A 536 -6.24 -14.58 -16.09
N PHE A 537 -5.17 -15.20 -15.60
CA PHE A 537 -3.88 -14.55 -15.33
C PHE A 537 -2.88 -14.91 -16.42
N ASP A 538 -2.36 -13.91 -17.13
CA ASP A 538 -1.40 -14.12 -18.22
C ASP A 538 -0.49 -12.90 -18.44
N LEU A 539 0.52 -13.08 -19.28
CA LEU A 539 1.33 -12.01 -19.84
C LEU A 539 0.83 -11.70 -21.26
N PRO A 540 0.01 -10.66 -21.46
CA PRO A 540 -0.47 -10.30 -22.78
C PRO A 540 0.67 -9.81 -23.69
N ALA A 541 0.48 -9.94 -25.00
CA ALA A 541 1.39 -9.35 -25.97
C ALA A 541 1.11 -7.85 -26.10
N ILE A 542 2.15 -7.05 -26.34
CA ILE A 542 1.99 -5.64 -26.68
C ILE A 542 1.63 -5.57 -28.17
N SER A 543 0.53 -4.90 -28.51
CA SER A 543 0.09 -4.73 -29.88
C SER A 543 1.05 -3.87 -30.70
N GLY A 544 1.12 -4.12 -32.00
CA GLY A 544 1.75 -3.19 -32.95
C GLY A 544 0.97 -1.90 -33.18
N ILE A 545 -0.26 -1.80 -32.67
CA ILE A 545 -1.13 -0.64 -32.78
C ILE A 545 -0.94 0.25 -31.55
N SER A 546 -0.58 1.51 -31.79
CA SER A 546 -0.53 2.57 -30.78
C SER A 546 -1.37 3.76 -31.25
N VAL A 547 -2.18 4.27 -30.34
CA VAL A 547 -3.08 5.40 -30.58
C VAL A 547 -2.92 6.43 -29.46
N SER A 548 -3.53 7.61 -29.65
CA SER A 548 -3.48 8.66 -28.64
C SER A 548 -4.30 8.29 -27.40
N LEU A 549 -3.98 8.89 -26.25
CA LEU A 549 -4.79 8.74 -25.02
C LEU A 549 -6.26 9.08 -25.25
N TYR A 550 -6.55 10.08 -26.09
CA TYR A 550 -7.92 10.41 -26.47
C TYR A 550 -8.65 9.22 -27.11
N GLU A 551 -8.02 8.53 -28.07
CA GLU A 551 -8.58 7.34 -28.73
C GLU A 551 -8.79 6.19 -27.74
N HIS A 552 -7.86 5.96 -26.81
CA HIS A 552 -8.03 4.99 -25.71
C HIS A 552 -9.29 5.29 -24.87
N CYS A 553 -9.50 6.56 -24.53
CA CYS A 553 -10.68 6.99 -23.77
C CYS A 553 -11.98 6.82 -24.56
N VAL A 554 -11.99 7.19 -25.86
CA VAL A 554 -13.14 6.97 -26.75
C VAL A 554 -13.46 5.49 -26.85
N GLN A 555 -12.46 4.63 -26.99
CA GLN A 555 -12.63 3.18 -27.08
C GLN A 555 -13.19 2.59 -25.77
N ALA A 556 -12.72 3.05 -24.60
CA ALA A 556 -13.27 2.67 -23.31
C ALA A 556 -14.74 3.05 -23.16
N ILE A 557 -15.12 4.28 -23.56
CA ILE A 557 -16.51 4.75 -23.51
C ILE A 557 -17.38 3.91 -24.44
N LYS A 558 -16.96 3.69 -25.69
CA LYS A 558 -17.71 2.87 -26.66
C LYS A 558 -17.89 1.44 -26.17
N HIS A 559 -16.88 0.86 -25.53
CA HIS A 559 -16.99 -0.46 -24.90
C HIS A 559 -18.03 -0.46 -23.76
N GLY A 560 -18.09 0.62 -22.98
CA GLY A 560 -19.05 0.79 -21.88
C GLY A 560 -20.49 1.08 -22.30
N LEU A 561 -20.73 1.47 -23.56
CA LEU A 561 -22.08 1.65 -24.13
C LEU A 561 -22.72 0.29 -24.47
N ASN A 562 -22.76 -0.60 -23.48
CA ASN A 562 -23.29 -1.95 -23.57
C ASN A 562 -24.36 -2.15 -22.50
N PHE A 563 -25.61 -2.28 -22.94
CA PHE A 563 -26.79 -2.19 -22.08
C PHE A 563 -27.58 -3.50 -22.04
N GLY A 564 -28.18 -3.79 -20.89
CA GLY A 564 -29.11 -4.91 -20.73
C GLY A 564 -30.54 -4.57 -21.12
N SER A 565 -31.49 -5.40 -20.67
CA SER A 565 -32.90 -5.30 -21.06
C SER A 565 -33.61 -4.05 -20.57
N HIS A 566 -33.09 -3.40 -19.51
CA HIS A 566 -33.65 -2.17 -18.96
C HIS A 566 -32.93 -0.92 -19.50
N GLY A 567 -32.00 -1.07 -20.44
CA GLY A 567 -31.19 0.03 -20.97
C GLY A 567 -30.17 0.57 -19.96
N LEU A 568 -29.79 -0.25 -18.97
CA LEU A 568 -28.76 0.06 -17.98
C LEU A 568 -27.47 -0.71 -18.31
N PRO A 569 -26.27 -0.22 -17.94
CA PRO A 569 -25.02 -0.88 -18.30
C PRO A 569 -24.91 -2.27 -17.69
N LEU A 570 -24.42 -3.23 -18.47
CA LEU A 570 -24.18 -4.59 -17.99
C LEU A 570 -23.09 -4.59 -16.91
N ILE A 571 -23.36 -5.26 -15.79
CA ILE A 571 -22.41 -5.35 -14.66
C ILE A 571 -21.29 -6.36 -14.93
N GLY A 572 -21.49 -7.32 -15.83
CA GLY A 572 -20.53 -8.41 -16.04
C GLY A 572 -20.25 -9.19 -14.74
N THR A 573 -18.97 -9.39 -14.43
CA THR A 573 -18.52 -10.09 -13.20
C THR A 573 -18.13 -9.12 -12.08
N GLY A 574 -18.69 -7.91 -12.08
CA GLY A 574 -18.45 -6.91 -11.04
C GLY A 574 -18.53 -5.49 -11.60
N ASP A 575 -18.90 -4.57 -10.73
CA ASP A 575 -18.60 -3.15 -10.91
C ASP A 575 -17.59 -2.75 -9.83
N TRP A 576 -17.62 -1.51 -9.33
CA TRP A 576 -16.72 -1.09 -8.26
C TRP A 576 -16.77 -2.01 -7.03
N ASN A 577 -17.90 -2.68 -6.77
CA ASN A 577 -17.95 -3.75 -5.78
C ASN A 577 -17.58 -5.09 -6.44
N ASP A 578 -16.30 -5.45 -6.36
CA ASP A 578 -15.74 -6.71 -6.86
C ASP A 578 -16.49 -7.95 -6.31
N GLY A 579 -17.10 -7.83 -5.12
CA GLY A 579 -17.87 -8.89 -4.46
C GLY A 579 -19.16 -9.30 -5.16
N PHE A 580 -19.60 -8.55 -6.18
CA PHE A 580 -20.80 -8.79 -6.99
C PHE A 580 -20.54 -9.65 -8.24
N ASN A 581 -19.54 -10.53 -8.19
CA ASN A 581 -19.08 -11.31 -9.32
C ASN A 581 -20.07 -12.32 -9.92
N LYS A 582 -21.21 -12.55 -9.27
CA LYS A 582 -22.30 -13.43 -9.77
C LYS A 582 -23.58 -12.70 -10.16
N VAL A 583 -23.61 -11.37 -10.09
CA VAL A 583 -24.83 -10.61 -10.44
C VAL A 583 -25.11 -10.68 -11.95
N GLY A 584 -24.06 -10.63 -12.79
CA GLY A 584 -24.16 -10.64 -14.25
C GLY A 584 -23.26 -11.66 -14.93
N GLU A 585 -22.92 -12.79 -14.27
CA GLU A 585 -21.99 -13.80 -14.80
C GLU A 585 -22.47 -14.43 -16.12
N ALA A 586 -23.78 -14.44 -16.38
CA ALA A 586 -24.39 -14.89 -17.63
C ALA A 586 -24.58 -13.76 -18.67
N GLY A 587 -24.05 -12.56 -18.40
CA GLY A 587 -24.00 -11.44 -19.34
C GLY A 587 -25.32 -10.68 -19.52
N LYS A 588 -26.23 -10.74 -18.56
CA LYS A 588 -27.54 -10.05 -18.60
C LYS A 588 -27.78 -9.12 -17.41
N GLY A 589 -27.09 -9.33 -16.29
CA GLY A 589 -27.19 -8.48 -15.11
C GLY A 589 -26.77 -7.04 -15.39
N GLU A 590 -27.43 -6.08 -14.75
CA GLU A 590 -27.25 -4.64 -14.98
C GLU A 590 -26.93 -3.90 -13.67
N SER A 591 -26.08 -2.87 -13.72
CA SER A 591 -25.72 -2.06 -12.55
C SER A 591 -26.31 -0.65 -12.61
N VAL A 592 -27.05 -0.28 -11.56
CA VAL A 592 -27.61 1.08 -11.41
C VAL A 592 -26.51 2.08 -11.05
N TRP A 593 -25.54 1.68 -10.22
CA TRP A 593 -24.39 2.51 -9.90
C TRP A 593 -23.57 2.81 -11.17
N LEU A 594 -23.32 1.79 -11.99
CA LEU A 594 -22.58 1.94 -13.25
C LEU A 594 -23.31 2.86 -14.23
N ALA A 595 -24.65 2.85 -14.23
CA ALA A 595 -25.45 3.80 -15.01
C ALA A 595 -25.18 5.26 -14.61
N PHE A 596 -25.20 5.57 -13.31
CA PHE A 596 -24.84 6.91 -12.82
C PHE A 596 -23.38 7.25 -13.11
N PHE A 597 -22.48 6.28 -12.97
CA PHE A 597 -21.05 6.44 -13.25
C PHE A 597 -20.80 6.78 -14.72
N LEU A 598 -21.36 5.99 -15.64
CA LEU A 598 -21.25 6.18 -17.08
C LEU A 598 -21.87 7.51 -17.52
N TYR A 599 -23.04 7.89 -16.98
CA TYR A 599 -23.63 9.21 -17.25
C TYR A 599 -22.65 10.34 -16.92
N ASN A 600 -22.04 10.30 -15.72
CA ASN A 600 -21.06 11.32 -15.32
C ASN A 600 -19.87 11.36 -16.29
N ILE A 601 -19.38 10.20 -16.72
CA ILE A 601 -18.28 10.12 -17.70
C ILE A 601 -18.67 10.76 -19.02
N LEU A 602 -19.84 10.45 -19.56
CA LEU A 602 -20.32 11.01 -20.82
C LEU A 602 -20.42 12.54 -20.75
N ILE A 603 -20.98 13.08 -19.66
CA ILE A 603 -21.10 14.53 -19.45
C ILE A 603 -19.74 15.22 -19.29
N GLN A 604 -18.78 14.59 -18.62
CA GLN A 604 -17.44 15.18 -18.46
C GLN A 604 -16.61 15.06 -19.74
N PHE A 605 -16.64 13.89 -20.38
CA PHE A 605 -15.84 13.61 -21.56
C PHE A 605 -16.36 14.34 -22.80
N GLU A 606 -17.64 14.72 -22.83
CA GLU A 606 -18.17 15.66 -23.84
C GLU A 606 -17.33 16.94 -23.93
N LYS A 607 -16.96 17.52 -22.79
CA LYS A 607 -16.13 18.73 -22.74
C LYS A 607 -14.74 18.46 -23.31
N ILE A 608 -14.17 17.30 -22.97
CA ILE A 608 -12.87 16.87 -23.47
C ILE A 608 -12.89 16.65 -24.99
N ALA A 609 -13.94 16.02 -25.50
CA ALA A 609 -14.14 15.82 -26.94
C ALA A 609 -14.27 17.15 -27.68
N ARG A 610 -14.97 18.14 -27.11
CA ARG A 610 -15.01 19.51 -27.70
C ARG A 610 -13.64 20.20 -27.65
N LEU A 611 -12.89 20.08 -26.56
CA LEU A 611 -11.53 20.61 -26.45
C LEU A 611 -10.57 19.97 -27.47
N HIS A 612 -10.77 18.70 -27.79
CA HIS A 612 -10.02 17.97 -28.83
C HIS A 612 -10.60 18.17 -30.24
N ASN A 613 -11.56 19.09 -30.42
CA ASN A 613 -12.23 19.41 -31.70
C ASN A 613 -13.04 18.25 -32.32
N ASN A 614 -13.45 17.25 -31.54
CA ASN A 614 -14.33 16.17 -31.98
C ASN A 614 -15.78 16.43 -31.54
N SER A 615 -16.45 17.36 -32.21
CA SER A 615 -17.86 17.69 -31.91
C SER A 615 -18.82 16.51 -32.15
N ALA A 616 -18.52 15.63 -33.10
CA ALA A 616 -19.38 14.49 -33.39
C ALA A 616 -19.47 13.52 -32.20
N PHE A 617 -18.32 13.19 -31.60
CA PHE A 617 -18.31 12.33 -30.42
C PHE A 617 -18.85 13.04 -29.18
N ALA A 618 -18.59 14.35 -29.04
CA ALA A 618 -19.20 15.16 -27.98
C ALA A 618 -20.74 15.08 -28.01
N ASP A 619 -21.34 15.21 -29.19
CA ASP A 619 -22.79 15.13 -29.36
C ASP A 619 -23.33 13.69 -29.15
N GLU A 620 -22.56 12.67 -29.55
CA GLU A 620 -22.84 11.26 -29.21
C GLU A 620 -22.87 11.05 -27.69
N CYS A 621 -21.90 11.58 -26.95
CA CYS A 621 -21.87 11.49 -25.49
C CYS A 621 -23.12 12.09 -24.84
N ILE A 622 -23.58 13.27 -25.29
CA ILE A 622 -24.82 13.88 -24.77
C ILE A 622 -26.03 13.00 -25.05
N LYS A 623 -26.16 12.54 -26.30
CA LYS A 623 -27.30 11.72 -26.70
C LYS A 623 -27.40 10.43 -25.86
N GLU A 624 -26.29 9.73 -25.69
CA GLU A 624 -26.26 8.50 -24.90
C GLU A 624 -26.47 8.79 -23.39
N ALA A 625 -25.97 9.92 -22.88
CA ALA A 625 -26.21 10.34 -21.50
C ALA A 625 -27.69 10.64 -21.25
N GLU A 626 -28.36 11.35 -22.15
CA GLU A 626 -29.79 11.64 -22.07
C GLU A 626 -30.63 10.36 -22.09
N GLN A 627 -30.32 9.44 -23.02
CA GLN A 627 -31.02 8.16 -23.10
C GLN A 627 -30.81 7.31 -21.84
N LEU A 628 -29.59 7.30 -21.29
CA LEU A 628 -29.26 6.58 -20.07
C LEU A 628 -30.00 7.18 -18.86
N ARG A 629 -30.10 8.51 -18.76
CA ARG A 629 -30.87 9.19 -17.71
C ARG A 629 -32.35 8.78 -17.75
N GLU A 630 -32.96 8.73 -18.93
CA GLU A 630 -34.36 8.27 -19.08
C GLU A 630 -34.53 6.81 -18.62
N ASN A 631 -33.57 5.94 -18.94
CA ASN A 631 -33.60 4.54 -18.51
C ASN A 631 -33.45 4.41 -16.98
N ILE A 632 -32.55 5.20 -16.37
CA ILE A 632 -32.43 5.29 -14.91
C ILE A 632 -33.76 5.69 -14.29
N ASP A 633 -34.38 6.77 -14.77
CA ASP A 633 -35.65 7.28 -14.20
C ASP A 633 -36.79 6.27 -14.28
N LYS A 634 -36.80 5.46 -15.33
CA LYS A 634 -37.82 4.45 -15.60
C LYS A 634 -37.59 3.14 -14.84
N HIS A 635 -36.33 2.72 -14.66
CA HIS A 635 -36.01 1.36 -14.22
C HIS A 635 -35.24 1.26 -12.90
N ALA A 636 -34.57 2.32 -12.45
CA ALA A 636 -33.73 2.27 -11.25
C ALA A 636 -34.48 2.63 -9.96
N TRP A 637 -35.57 3.39 -10.01
CA TRP A 637 -36.29 3.83 -8.81
C TRP A 637 -37.03 2.68 -8.12
N ASP A 638 -36.93 2.61 -6.79
CA ASP A 638 -37.55 1.56 -5.96
C ASP A 638 -38.73 2.03 -5.09
N GLY A 639 -39.02 3.33 -5.08
CA GLY A 639 -40.11 3.91 -4.30
C GLY A 639 -39.63 4.95 -3.30
N GLU A 640 -38.59 4.61 -2.51
CA GLU A 640 -37.95 5.53 -1.54
C GLU A 640 -36.45 5.78 -1.84
N TRP A 641 -35.79 4.85 -2.53
CA TRP A 641 -34.38 4.90 -2.93
C TRP A 641 -34.18 4.25 -4.32
N TYR A 642 -32.96 4.29 -4.85
CA TYR A 642 -32.60 3.60 -6.10
C TYR A 642 -32.14 2.16 -5.83
N LYS A 643 -32.59 1.24 -6.69
CA LYS A 643 -32.09 -0.14 -6.74
C LYS A 643 -30.57 -0.15 -6.90
N ARG A 644 -29.95 -1.26 -6.49
CA ARG A 644 -28.50 -1.46 -6.66
C ARG A 644 -28.14 -2.07 -8.01
N ALA A 645 -28.88 -3.09 -8.43
CA ALA A 645 -28.62 -3.86 -9.65
C ALA A 645 -29.83 -4.70 -10.05
N TRP A 646 -29.73 -5.35 -11.21
CA TRP A 646 -30.57 -6.45 -11.65
C TRP A 646 -29.70 -7.69 -11.87
N PHE A 647 -30.14 -8.83 -11.35
CA PHE A 647 -29.50 -10.13 -11.63
C PHE A 647 -29.76 -10.58 -13.06
N ASP A 648 -28.98 -11.54 -13.56
CA ASP A 648 -29.17 -12.18 -14.88
C ASP A 648 -30.58 -12.74 -15.12
N ASN A 649 -31.29 -13.12 -14.05
CA ASN A 649 -32.65 -13.65 -14.11
C ASN A 649 -33.75 -12.57 -14.03
N GLY A 650 -33.38 -11.29 -13.97
CA GLY A 650 -34.29 -10.15 -13.86
C GLY A 650 -34.75 -9.83 -12.43
N THR A 651 -34.22 -10.52 -11.41
CA THR A 651 -34.52 -10.19 -10.00
C THR A 651 -33.82 -8.89 -9.61
N PRO A 652 -34.51 -7.91 -8.98
CA PRO A 652 -33.85 -6.70 -8.48
C PRO A 652 -33.00 -6.97 -7.24
N MET A 653 -31.96 -6.17 -7.05
CA MET A 653 -31.10 -6.11 -5.86
C MET A 653 -31.08 -4.67 -5.31
N GLY A 654 -30.91 -4.48 -4.01
CA GLY A 654 -31.00 -3.14 -3.41
C GLY A 654 -32.44 -2.61 -3.41
N SER A 655 -33.41 -3.51 -3.31
CA SER A 655 -34.85 -3.20 -3.37
C SER A 655 -35.54 -3.54 -2.05
N ALA A 656 -36.62 -2.81 -1.73
CA ALA A 656 -37.49 -3.04 -0.60
C ALA A 656 -38.10 -4.45 -0.58
N VAL A 657 -38.20 -5.11 -1.74
CA VAL A 657 -38.69 -6.50 -1.85
C VAL A 657 -37.66 -7.55 -1.46
N ASN A 658 -36.37 -7.20 -1.37
CA ASN A 658 -35.31 -8.13 -0.99
C ASN A 658 -35.32 -8.38 0.53
N GLU A 659 -34.93 -9.57 0.98
CA GLU A 659 -34.76 -9.85 2.42
C GLU A 659 -33.44 -9.29 2.95
N GLU A 660 -32.38 -9.38 2.15
CA GLU A 660 -31.01 -8.94 2.38
C GLU A 660 -30.61 -7.94 1.29
N CYS A 661 -29.67 -7.04 1.58
CA CYS A 661 -29.30 -5.92 0.71
C CYS A 661 -30.54 -5.16 0.20
N LYS A 662 -31.35 -4.66 1.14
CA LYS A 662 -32.54 -3.84 0.81
C LYS A 662 -32.14 -2.48 0.28
N ILE A 663 -31.04 -1.94 0.78
CA ILE A 663 -30.47 -0.67 0.36
C ILE A 663 -28.95 -0.78 0.36
N ASP A 664 -28.32 -0.13 -0.60
CA ASP A 664 -26.88 -0.01 -0.77
C ASP A 664 -26.51 1.46 -0.94
N SER A 665 -25.40 1.89 -0.36
CA SER A 665 -24.97 3.28 -0.26
C SER A 665 -24.53 3.89 -1.59
N ILE A 666 -23.88 3.11 -2.48
CA ILE A 666 -23.15 3.70 -3.61
C ILE A 666 -24.11 4.16 -4.71
N ALA A 667 -25.18 3.42 -4.98
CA ALA A 667 -26.20 3.85 -5.95
C ALA A 667 -26.89 5.15 -5.50
N GLN A 668 -27.13 5.33 -4.20
CA GLN A 668 -27.78 6.54 -3.68
C GLN A 668 -26.83 7.73 -3.77
N SER A 669 -25.59 7.54 -3.33
CA SER A 669 -24.55 8.56 -3.39
C SER A 669 -24.34 9.05 -4.82
N TRP A 670 -24.20 8.12 -5.77
CA TRP A 670 -23.95 8.45 -7.17
C TRP A 670 -25.16 9.02 -7.92
N SER A 671 -26.38 8.83 -7.43
CA SER A 671 -27.55 9.56 -7.95
C SER A 671 -27.38 11.08 -7.83
N VAL A 672 -26.69 11.53 -6.77
CA VAL A 672 -26.33 12.94 -6.55
C VAL A 672 -25.02 13.30 -7.26
N LEU A 673 -23.97 12.49 -7.07
CA LEU A 673 -22.62 12.83 -7.58
C LEU A 673 -22.56 12.93 -9.10
N SER A 674 -23.34 12.10 -9.81
CA SER A 674 -23.43 12.13 -11.27
C SER A 674 -24.31 13.27 -11.81
N GLY A 675 -25.22 13.79 -10.99
CA GLY A 675 -26.28 14.71 -11.43
C GLY A 675 -27.35 14.07 -12.34
N ALA A 676 -27.35 12.74 -12.51
CA ALA A 676 -28.34 12.05 -13.35
C ALA A 676 -29.62 11.69 -12.62
N GLY A 677 -29.59 11.56 -11.28
CA GLY A 677 -30.79 11.25 -10.51
C GLY A 677 -31.76 12.42 -10.49
N ASP A 678 -33.06 12.15 -10.59
CA ASP A 678 -34.09 13.16 -10.31
C ASP A 678 -33.85 13.79 -8.93
N ALA A 679 -33.88 15.12 -8.85
CA ALA A 679 -33.44 15.85 -7.66
C ALA A 679 -34.25 15.50 -6.40
N ILE A 680 -35.55 15.29 -6.54
CA ILE A 680 -36.44 14.94 -5.41
C ILE A 680 -36.16 13.50 -4.97
N ARG A 681 -36.07 12.57 -5.93
CA ARG A 681 -35.76 11.16 -5.67
C ARG A 681 -34.36 10.97 -5.09
N ALA A 682 -33.35 11.68 -5.60
CA ALA A 682 -31.98 11.64 -5.10
C ALA A 682 -31.89 12.15 -3.66
N HIS A 683 -32.58 13.25 -3.33
CA HIS A 683 -32.68 13.71 -1.95
C HIS A 683 -33.35 12.67 -1.05
N SER A 684 -34.50 12.11 -1.47
CA SER A 684 -35.19 11.03 -0.74
C SER A 684 -34.31 9.79 -0.54
N ALA A 685 -33.55 9.39 -1.57
CA ALA A 685 -32.65 8.25 -1.51
C ALA A 685 -31.52 8.47 -0.49
N MET A 686 -30.96 9.68 -0.44
CA MET A 686 -29.94 10.05 0.55
C MET A 686 -30.50 10.07 1.98
N GLU A 687 -31.74 10.56 2.18
CA GLU A 687 -32.43 10.46 3.46
C GLU A 687 -32.61 8.99 3.91
N ALA A 688 -33.04 8.12 2.99
CA ALA A 688 -33.19 6.71 3.26
C ALA A 688 -31.85 6.03 3.59
N ALA A 689 -30.79 6.34 2.84
CA ALA A 689 -29.44 5.85 3.09
C ALA A 689 -28.95 6.30 4.47
N TYR A 690 -29.08 7.58 4.82
CA TYR A 690 -28.70 8.10 6.13
C TYR A 690 -29.44 7.39 7.26
N LYS A 691 -30.77 7.29 7.16
CA LYS A 691 -31.60 6.64 8.19
C LYS A 691 -31.28 5.16 8.39
N LYS A 692 -30.90 4.44 7.33
CA LYS A 692 -30.76 2.96 7.37
C LYS A 692 -29.31 2.50 7.52
N LEU A 693 -28.34 3.26 7.02
CA LEU A 693 -26.94 2.83 6.94
C LEU A 693 -26.04 3.52 7.97
N VAL A 694 -26.45 4.65 8.55
CA VAL A 694 -25.67 5.38 9.56
C VAL A 694 -26.06 4.91 10.96
N GLN A 695 -25.08 4.39 11.70
CA GLN A 695 -25.22 3.96 13.10
C GLN A 695 -24.40 4.89 14.00
N LYS A 696 -25.08 5.89 14.58
CA LYS A 696 -24.44 6.98 15.33
C LYS A 696 -23.81 6.53 16.64
N ASP A 697 -24.46 5.60 17.32
CA ASP A 697 -24.05 5.03 18.61
C ASP A 697 -22.69 4.33 18.53
N VAL A 698 -22.42 3.67 17.40
CA VAL A 698 -21.17 2.93 17.15
C VAL A 698 -20.27 3.59 16.11
N ARG A 699 -20.66 4.76 15.59
CA ARG A 699 -19.92 5.58 14.61
C ARG A 699 -19.56 4.82 13.33
N ILE A 700 -20.55 4.18 12.71
CA ILE A 700 -20.37 3.37 11.49
C ILE A 700 -21.31 3.85 10.38
N ILE A 701 -20.81 3.91 9.15
CA ILE A 701 -21.57 4.14 7.92
C ILE A 701 -21.50 2.88 7.06
N LYS A 702 -22.53 2.05 7.09
CA LYS A 702 -22.56 0.75 6.40
C LYS A 702 -22.62 0.90 4.88
N LEU A 703 -22.02 -0.05 4.15
CA LEU A 703 -22.14 -0.13 2.70
C LEU A 703 -23.57 -0.54 2.28
N LEU A 704 -24.13 -1.56 2.93
CA LEU A 704 -25.46 -2.09 2.64
C LEU A 704 -26.15 -2.64 3.89
N ASP A 705 -27.47 -2.76 3.85
CA ASP A 705 -28.27 -3.33 4.93
C ASP A 705 -29.59 -3.96 4.44
N PRO A 706 -30.02 -5.10 5.02
CA PRO A 706 -29.23 -6.03 5.84
C PRO A 706 -28.06 -6.68 5.06
N PRO A 707 -27.01 -7.20 5.72
CA PRO A 707 -25.97 -8.00 5.05
C PRO A 707 -26.53 -9.31 4.46
N PHE A 708 -25.85 -9.86 3.47
CA PHE A 708 -26.13 -11.18 2.92
C PHE A 708 -25.72 -12.28 3.92
N ASP A 709 -26.57 -13.27 4.14
CA ASP A 709 -26.32 -14.37 5.09
C ASP A 709 -27.06 -15.65 4.63
N LYS A 710 -28.39 -15.63 4.66
CA LYS A 710 -29.24 -16.83 4.58
C LYS A 710 -30.15 -16.88 3.37
N SER A 711 -30.37 -15.77 2.66
CA SER A 711 -31.25 -15.77 1.48
C SER A 711 -30.73 -16.70 0.38
N ASP A 712 -31.56 -17.12 -0.57
CA ASP A 712 -31.08 -17.92 -1.72
C ASP A 712 -30.36 -17.05 -2.78
N VAL A 713 -30.44 -15.72 -2.66
CA VAL A 713 -29.77 -14.78 -3.57
C VAL A 713 -28.26 -14.92 -3.40
N ASN A 714 -27.56 -15.05 -4.52
CA ASN A 714 -26.10 -15.20 -4.55
C ASN A 714 -25.47 -14.07 -5.37
N PRO A 715 -25.10 -12.95 -4.74
CA PRO A 715 -24.43 -11.84 -5.43
C PRO A 715 -22.98 -12.16 -5.83
N GLY A 716 -22.34 -13.15 -5.21
CA GLY A 716 -20.93 -13.44 -5.41
C GLY A 716 -20.17 -13.68 -4.11
N TYR A 717 -18.84 -13.52 -4.15
CA TYR A 717 -17.97 -13.80 -3.00
C TYR A 717 -18.23 -12.88 -1.81
N ILE A 718 -18.91 -11.73 -2.00
CA ILE A 718 -19.32 -10.85 -0.89
C ILE A 718 -20.08 -11.62 0.19
N LYS A 719 -20.89 -12.61 -0.20
CA LYS A 719 -21.65 -13.46 0.74
C LYS A 719 -20.76 -14.45 1.50
N GLY A 720 -19.51 -14.63 1.08
CA GLY A 720 -18.49 -15.39 1.80
C GLY A 720 -17.94 -14.65 3.03
N TYR A 721 -18.11 -13.32 3.12
CA TYR A 721 -17.79 -12.58 4.33
C TYR A 721 -18.86 -12.75 5.40
N VAL A 722 -18.41 -12.80 6.65
CA VAL A 722 -19.31 -12.78 7.81
C VAL A 722 -20.15 -11.50 7.81
N PRO A 723 -21.46 -11.55 8.13
CA PRO A 723 -22.31 -10.37 8.21
C PRO A 723 -21.74 -9.23 9.07
N GLY A 724 -21.69 -8.04 8.48
CA GLY A 724 -21.16 -6.83 9.12
C GLY A 724 -19.65 -6.63 8.97
N ILE A 725 -18.99 -7.42 8.13
CA ILE A 725 -17.55 -7.35 7.86
C ILE A 725 -17.35 -6.94 6.39
N ARG A 726 -16.43 -6.01 6.15
CA ARG A 726 -16.02 -5.61 4.80
C ARG A 726 -17.21 -5.15 3.94
N GLU A 727 -17.27 -5.57 2.68
CA GLU A 727 -18.34 -5.24 1.75
C GLU A 727 -19.70 -5.81 2.20
N ASN A 728 -19.73 -6.90 2.99
CA ASN A 728 -20.97 -7.52 3.44
C ASN A 728 -21.58 -6.81 4.66
N GLY A 729 -22.01 -5.57 4.46
CA GLY A 729 -22.68 -4.75 5.45
C GLY A 729 -21.78 -4.21 6.56
N GLY A 730 -20.45 -4.24 6.41
CA GLY A 730 -19.54 -3.40 7.19
C GLY A 730 -19.56 -1.96 6.68
N GLN A 731 -18.82 -1.06 7.33
CA GLN A 731 -18.44 0.20 6.71
C GLN A 731 -17.30 -0.09 5.75
N TYR A 732 -17.50 0.22 4.47
CA TYR A 732 -16.42 0.33 3.51
C TYR A 732 -16.12 1.82 3.34
N THR A 733 -15.00 2.28 3.89
CA THR A 733 -14.73 3.71 4.11
C THR A 733 -14.77 4.51 2.81
N HIS A 734 -14.34 3.92 1.70
CA HIS A 734 -14.44 4.50 0.37
C HIS A 734 -15.89 4.87 -0.01
N ALA A 735 -16.84 3.94 0.18
CA ALA A 735 -18.26 4.18 -0.08
C ALA A 735 -18.88 5.18 0.91
N ALA A 736 -18.44 5.15 2.17
CA ALA A 736 -18.84 6.14 3.17
C ALA A 736 -18.43 7.55 2.73
N ILE A 737 -17.21 7.74 2.20
CA ILE A 737 -16.74 9.03 1.70
C ILE A 737 -17.60 9.53 0.53
N TRP A 738 -18.03 8.66 -0.39
CA TRP A 738 -18.96 9.07 -1.44
C TRP A 738 -20.31 9.55 -0.90
N MET A 739 -20.85 8.88 0.11
CA MET A 739 -22.09 9.32 0.76
C MET A 739 -21.94 10.70 1.39
N ILE A 740 -20.82 10.96 2.08
CA ILE A 740 -20.54 12.28 2.67
C ILE A 740 -20.34 13.33 1.57
N THR A 741 -19.64 12.99 0.49
CA THR A 741 -19.46 13.86 -0.67
C THR A 741 -20.80 14.21 -1.32
N ALA A 742 -21.74 13.26 -1.40
CA ALA A 742 -23.08 13.50 -1.91
C ALA A 742 -23.86 14.47 -1.00
N PHE A 743 -23.78 14.35 0.33
CA PHE A 743 -24.37 15.35 1.24
C PHE A 743 -23.73 16.74 1.08
N ALA A 744 -22.42 16.80 0.86
CA ALA A 744 -21.75 18.08 0.57
C ALA A 744 -22.25 18.71 -0.74
N ARG A 745 -22.53 17.90 -1.77
CA ARG A 745 -23.14 18.38 -3.03
C ARG A 745 -24.57 18.88 -2.84
N LEU A 746 -25.32 18.28 -1.91
CA LEU A 746 -26.65 18.75 -1.49
C LEU A 746 -26.60 20.00 -0.58
N GLY A 747 -25.42 20.40 -0.10
CA GLY A 747 -25.25 21.56 0.78
C GLY A 747 -25.66 21.30 2.24
N ASP A 748 -25.63 20.05 2.68
CA ASP A 748 -26.00 19.66 4.04
C ASP A 748 -24.80 19.70 4.99
N ASN A 749 -24.45 20.92 5.43
CA ASN A 749 -23.28 21.17 6.27
C ASN A 749 -23.31 20.37 7.59
N GLU A 750 -24.50 20.19 8.18
CA GLU A 750 -24.66 19.52 9.48
C GLU A 750 -24.38 18.01 9.37
N ARG A 751 -24.97 17.33 8.37
CA ARG A 751 -24.69 15.91 8.15
C ARG A 751 -23.28 15.67 7.66
N VAL A 752 -22.74 16.55 6.82
CA VAL A 752 -21.34 16.45 6.37
C VAL A 752 -20.41 16.45 7.59
N TRP A 753 -20.62 17.37 8.52
CA TRP A 753 -19.79 17.46 9.72
C TRP A 753 -19.94 16.26 10.66
N GLU A 754 -21.17 15.79 10.86
CA GLU A 754 -21.45 14.60 11.66
C GLU A 754 -20.72 13.37 11.10
N LEU A 755 -20.90 13.10 9.81
CA LEU A 755 -20.41 11.89 9.17
C LEU A 755 -18.88 11.92 8.99
N LEU A 756 -18.30 13.09 8.68
CA LEU A 756 -16.83 13.25 8.65
C LEU A 756 -16.22 12.95 10.01
N ASN A 757 -16.86 13.40 11.10
CA ASN A 757 -16.38 13.07 12.44
C ASN A 757 -16.46 11.58 12.76
N MET A 758 -17.44 10.86 12.20
CA MET A 758 -17.55 9.41 12.40
C MET A 758 -16.42 8.63 11.72
N ILE A 759 -15.96 9.05 10.53
CA ILE A 759 -14.98 8.29 9.73
C ILE A 759 -13.52 8.75 9.89
N ASN A 760 -13.27 9.90 10.53
CA ASN A 760 -11.92 10.40 10.72
C ASN A 760 -11.13 9.44 11.64
N PRO A 761 -9.98 8.87 11.18
CA PRO A 761 -9.23 7.88 11.96
C PRO A 761 -8.77 8.40 13.33
N VAL A 762 -8.50 9.70 13.46
CA VAL A 762 -8.14 10.31 14.75
C VAL A 762 -9.29 10.10 15.74
N ASN A 763 -10.54 10.35 15.33
CA ASN A 763 -11.73 10.26 16.18
C ASN A 763 -12.03 8.85 16.68
N HIS A 764 -11.56 7.81 15.98
CA HIS A 764 -11.66 6.42 16.43
C HIS A 764 -10.66 6.07 17.53
N GLY A 765 -9.60 6.87 17.71
CA GLY A 765 -8.49 6.54 18.60
C GLY A 765 -8.08 7.65 19.57
N LYS A 766 -8.90 8.68 19.83
CA LYS A 766 -8.55 9.82 20.71
C LYS A 766 -8.42 9.46 22.19
N THR A 767 -8.98 8.33 22.64
CA THR A 767 -8.95 7.90 24.05
C THR A 767 -8.58 6.41 24.14
N SER A 768 -8.17 5.97 25.33
CA SER A 768 -7.83 4.57 25.63
C SER A 768 -8.99 3.62 25.33
N GLU A 769 -10.23 4.01 25.63
CA GLU A 769 -11.42 3.20 25.38
C GLU A 769 -11.72 3.10 23.89
N ALA A 770 -11.60 4.22 23.16
CA ALA A 770 -11.85 4.26 21.73
C ALA A 770 -10.85 3.42 20.95
N ILE A 771 -9.55 3.56 21.27
CA ILE A 771 -8.50 2.79 20.59
C ILE A 771 -8.54 1.30 20.94
N ALA A 772 -9.04 0.91 22.13
CA ALA A 772 -9.25 -0.50 22.47
C ALA A 772 -10.34 -1.17 21.60
N ILE A 773 -11.31 -0.37 21.11
CA ILE A 773 -12.33 -0.83 20.16
C ILE A 773 -11.76 -0.83 18.74
N TYR A 774 -11.15 0.28 18.30
CA TYR A 774 -10.66 0.45 16.94
C TYR A 774 -9.47 -0.46 16.60
N LYS A 775 -8.56 -0.66 17.56
CA LYS A 775 -7.38 -1.54 17.57
C LYS A 775 -6.25 -1.19 16.60
N VAL A 776 -6.57 -0.71 15.40
CA VAL A 776 -5.60 -0.40 14.34
C VAL A 776 -5.11 1.06 14.43
N GLU A 777 -4.23 1.46 13.52
CA GLU A 777 -3.55 2.76 13.54
C GLU A 777 -4.53 3.95 13.49
N PRO A 778 -4.49 4.88 14.46
CA PRO A 778 -5.35 6.06 14.48
C PRO A 778 -4.83 7.23 13.62
N TYR A 779 -3.77 7.00 12.85
CA TYR A 779 -3.07 7.98 12.00
C TYR A 779 -3.10 7.68 10.51
N VAL A 780 -3.78 6.60 10.12
CA VAL A 780 -4.08 6.28 8.73
C VAL A 780 -5.52 5.83 8.58
N VAL A 781 -6.07 5.97 7.37
CA VAL A 781 -7.43 5.54 7.07
C VAL A 781 -7.47 4.03 6.88
N ALA A 782 -8.40 3.37 7.57
CA ALA A 782 -8.74 1.98 7.31
C ALA A 782 -9.70 1.85 6.11
N ALA A 783 -9.51 0.82 5.29
CA ALA A 783 -10.40 0.45 4.20
C ALA A 783 -11.82 0.20 4.68
N ASP A 784 -11.94 -0.37 5.88
CA ASP A 784 -13.19 -0.81 6.44
C ASP A 784 -13.24 -0.75 7.97
N VAL A 785 -14.45 -0.62 8.50
CA VAL A 785 -14.76 -0.66 9.95
C VAL A 785 -15.91 -1.63 10.17
N TYR A 786 -15.72 -2.57 11.09
CA TYR A 786 -16.64 -3.69 11.27
C TYR A 786 -17.92 -3.29 12.02
N ALA A 787 -19.06 -3.71 11.48
CA ALA A 787 -20.39 -3.59 12.09
C ALA A 787 -20.86 -4.90 12.75
N GLY A 788 -20.15 -6.01 12.54
CA GLY A 788 -20.50 -7.32 13.10
C GLY A 788 -20.44 -7.33 14.64
N LYS A 789 -21.44 -7.94 15.30
CA LYS A 789 -21.67 -7.84 16.77
C LYS A 789 -20.46 -8.13 17.66
N SER A 790 -19.57 -9.04 17.26
CA SER A 790 -18.38 -9.40 18.05
C SER A 790 -17.19 -8.45 17.87
N HIS A 791 -17.24 -7.59 16.85
CA HIS A 791 -16.14 -6.72 16.44
C HIS A 791 -16.60 -5.30 16.09
N THR A 792 -17.77 -4.88 16.57
CA THR A 792 -18.34 -3.57 16.25
C THR A 792 -17.35 -2.44 16.57
N GLY A 793 -17.09 -1.59 15.57
CA GLY A 793 -16.18 -0.44 15.67
C GLY A 793 -14.69 -0.76 15.48
N ARG A 794 -14.32 -2.04 15.31
CA ARG A 794 -12.93 -2.43 15.03
C ARG A 794 -12.54 -2.06 13.59
N GLY A 795 -11.38 -1.44 13.43
CA GLY A 795 -10.81 -1.16 12.11
C GLY A 795 -10.29 -2.43 11.42
N GLY A 796 -10.48 -2.48 10.11
CA GLY A 796 -10.00 -3.52 9.21
C GLY A 796 -8.67 -3.16 8.58
N TRP A 797 -8.54 -3.32 7.25
CA TRP A 797 -7.27 -3.12 6.56
C TRP A 797 -6.82 -1.66 6.58
N THR A 798 -5.74 -1.34 7.28
CA THR A 798 -5.09 -0.02 7.23
C THR A 798 -4.06 0.06 6.11
N TRP A 799 -3.64 1.29 5.79
CA TRP A 799 -2.65 1.64 4.75
C TRP A 799 -3.10 1.36 3.31
N TYR A 800 -3.31 0.10 2.94
CA TYR A 800 -3.59 -0.34 1.57
C TYR A 800 -5.08 -0.15 1.20
N THR A 801 -5.50 1.12 1.09
CA THR A 801 -6.83 1.51 0.58
C THR A 801 -6.80 2.85 -0.17
N GLY A 802 -7.62 2.98 -1.22
CA GLY A 802 -7.84 4.26 -1.90
C GLY A 802 -8.69 5.26 -1.09
N SER A 803 -9.21 4.83 0.07
CA SER A 803 -9.99 5.71 0.96
C SER A 803 -9.19 6.91 1.45
N ALA A 804 -7.86 6.80 1.58
CA ALA A 804 -7.01 7.91 2.01
C ALA A 804 -7.02 9.07 1.01
N GLY A 805 -6.79 8.76 -0.27
CA GLY A 805 -6.81 9.74 -1.35
C GLY A 805 -8.20 10.37 -1.53
N LEU A 806 -9.26 9.58 -1.41
CA LEU A 806 -10.62 10.10 -1.48
C LEU A 806 -11.00 10.96 -0.28
N LEU A 807 -10.58 10.59 0.94
CA LEU A 807 -10.83 11.41 2.12
C LEU A 807 -10.11 12.77 1.99
N TYR A 808 -8.88 12.77 1.47
CA TYR A 808 -8.13 13.99 1.18
C TYR A 808 -8.88 14.90 0.21
N ARG A 809 -9.29 14.35 -0.95
CA ARG A 809 -10.06 15.11 -1.94
C ARG A 809 -11.38 15.60 -1.39
N PHE A 810 -12.10 14.76 -0.64
CA PHE A 810 -13.34 15.17 0.00
C PHE A 810 -13.11 16.36 0.94
N ILE A 811 -12.10 16.29 1.83
CA ILE A 811 -11.80 17.37 2.78
C ILE A 811 -11.43 18.65 2.02
N VAL A 812 -10.53 18.57 1.05
CA VAL A 812 -10.03 19.74 0.33
C VAL A 812 -11.11 20.34 -0.59
N GLU A 813 -11.75 19.52 -1.42
CA GLU A 813 -12.57 19.98 -2.54
C GLU A 813 -14.07 20.11 -2.24
N SER A 814 -14.58 19.36 -1.25
CA SER A 814 -16.01 19.31 -0.93
C SER A 814 -16.34 19.88 0.45
N PHE A 815 -15.50 19.61 1.46
CA PHE A 815 -15.70 20.16 2.80
C PHE A 815 -15.17 21.59 2.91
N LEU A 816 -13.88 21.80 2.67
CA LEU A 816 -13.28 23.14 2.61
C LEU A 816 -13.57 23.86 1.30
N GLY A 817 -13.90 23.10 0.26
CA GLY A 817 -14.49 23.61 -0.98
C GLY A 817 -13.50 24.16 -2.00
N LEU A 818 -12.20 23.91 -1.87
CA LEU A 818 -11.17 24.38 -2.79
C LEU A 818 -11.23 23.59 -4.11
N GLN A 819 -11.56 24.24 -5.21
CA GLN A 819 -11.68 23.62 -6.53
C GLN A 819 -10.80 24.35 -7.52
N GLN A 820 -9.98 23.62 -8.27
CA GLN A 820 -9.11 24.18 -9.30
C GLN A 820 -9.69 23.88 -10.68
N GLU A 821 -9.76 24.91 -11.52
CA GLU A 821 -10.17 24.85 -12.92
C GLU A 821 -9.05 25.53 -13.74
N GLY A 822 -8.11 24.74 -14.26
CA GLY A 822 -6.91 25.24 -14.92
C GLY A 822 -6.07 26.16 -14.04
N ASP A 823 -5.98 27.43 -14.42
CA ASP A 823 -5.26 28.49 -13.71
C ASP A 823 -6.17 29.33 -12.78
N LYS A 824 -7.36 28.83 -12.43
CA LYS A 824 -8.26 29.49 -11.50
C LYS A 824 -8.63 28.58 -10.33
N LEU A 825 -8.86 29.19 -9.17
CA LEU A 825 -9.51 28.54 -8.03
C LEU A 825 -10.90 29.11 -7.78
N LYS A 826 -11.79 28.21 -7.38
CA LYS A 826 -13.14 28.48 -6.91
C LYS A 826 -13.31 27.89 -5.53
N LEU A 827 -14.08 28.56 -4.67
CA LEU A 827 -14.40 28.07 -3.33
C LEU A 827 -15.90 27.80 -3.19
N ARG A 828 -16.23 26.59 -2.70
CA ARG A 828 -17.60 26.20 -2.32
C ARG A 828 -17.57 25.35 -1.04
N PRO A 829 -17.27 25.96 0.12
CA PRO A 829 -17.19 25.24 1.39
C PRO A 829 -18.55 24.70 1.85
N CYS A 830 -18.53 23.54 2.50
CA CYS A 830 -19.65 22.88 3.17
C CYS A 830 -19.24 22.58 4.63
N VAL A 831 -18.88 23.66 5.35
CA VAL A 831 -18.33 23.60 6.72
C VAL A 831 -19.41 23.91 7.78
N PRO A 832 -19.18 23.56 9.06
CA PRO A 832 -20.14 23.84 10.12
C PRO A 832 -20.39 25.35 10.28
N LYS A 833 -21.64 25.75 10.55
CA LYS A 833 -22.04 27.17 10.67
C LYS A 833 -21.35 27.87 11.84
N GLU A 834 -20.93 27.12 12.85
CA GLU A 834 -20.24 27.61 14.04
C GLU A 834 -18.77 28.02 13.78
N TRP A 835 -18.17 27.65 12.65
CA TRP A 835 -16.79 28.05 12.33
C TRP A 835 -16.74 29.52 11.94
N ALA A 836 -16.13 30.39 12.75
CA ALA A 836 -15.99 31.79 12.36
C ALA A 836 -15.10 31.98 11.12
N SER A 837 -14.03 31.18 11.02
CA SER A 837 -13.11 31.19 9.88
C SER A 837 -12.25 29.93 9.84
N PHE A 838 -11.63 29.68 8.69
CA PHE A 838 -10.54 28.71 8.53
C PHE A 838 -9.56 29.22 7.46
N LYS A 839 -8.37 28.61 7.38
CA LYS A 839 -7.37 28.98 6.39
C LYS A 839 -6.93 27.79 5.54
N ILE A 840 -6.58 28.08 4.29
CA ILE A 840 -5.92 27.16 3.36
C ILE A 840 -4.67 27.86 2.84
N HIS A 841 -3.53 27.22 3.01
CA HIS A 841 -2.27 27.58 2.37
C HIS A 841 -2.08 26.65 1.20
N TYR A 842 -2.13 27.18 -0.01
CA TYR A 842 -1.98 26.39 -1.24
C TYR A 842 -0.77 26.86 -2.04
N ARG A 843 0.15 25.95 -2.33
CA ARG A 843 1.30 26.19 -3.19
C ARG A 843 0.98 25.75 -4.62
N TYR A 844 0.74 26.73 -5.49
CA TYR A 844 0.65 26.51 -6.93
C TYR A 844 2.01 26.75 -7.57
N LYS A 845 2.63 25.70 -8.13
CA LYS A 845 4.03 25.74 -8.61
C LYS A 845 4.96 26.24 -7.49
N ASN A 846 5.53 27.44 -7.64
CA ASN A 846 6.42 28.07 -6.65
C ASN A 846 5.76 29.25 -5.91
N THR A 847 4.46 29.47 -6.10
CA THR A 847 3.69 30.62 -5.58
C THR A 847 2.74 30.14 -4.48
N VAL A 848 2.72 30.83 -3.34
CA VAL A 848 1.90 30.44 -2.18
C VAL A 848 0.71 31.39 -2.05
N TYR A 849 -0.48 30.81 -1.93
CA TYR A 849 -1.73 31.51 -1.67
C TYR A 849 -2.16 31.27 -0.23
N HIS A 850 -2.26 32.34 0.55
CA HIS A 850 -2.78 32.33 1.92
C HIS A 850 -4.27 32.70 1.88
N ILE A 851 -5.13 31.69 1.84
CA ILE A 851 -6.58 31.87 1.70
C ILE A 851 -7.23 31.82 3.08
N VAL A 852 -7.80 32.94 3.50
CA VAL A 852 -8.61 33.05 4.73
C VAL A 852 -10.08 33.07 4.35
N VAL A 853 -10.82 32.07 4.80
CA VAL A 853 -12.27 31.97 4.58
C VAL A 853 -12.99 32.40 5.86
N ILE A 854 -13.85 33.41 5.76
CA ILE A 854 -14.59 34.00 6.88
C ILE A 854 -16.08 33.76 6.67
N GLN A 855 -16.75 33.17 7.66
CA GLN A 855 -18.20 33.00 7.65
C GLN A 855 -18.88 34.22 8.27
N LYS A 856 -19.83 34.82 7.55
CA LYS A 856 -20.65 35.94 8.03
C LYS A 856 -22.14 35.57 7.99
N ASN A 857 -22.86 35.97 9.03
CA ASN A 857 -24.32 35.84 9.08
C ASN A 857 -24.97 36.97 8.27
N SER A 858 -25.25 36.75 7.00
CA SER A 858 -25.94 37.69 6.10
C SER A 858 -26.55 36.94 4.92
N ALA A 859 -27.48 37.58 4.21
CA ALA A 859 -28.03 37.07 2.94
C ALA A 859 -27.23 37.55 1.71
N ALA A 860 -25.98 38.02 1.91
CA ALA A 860 -25.13 38.53 0.84
C ALA A 860 -24.53 37.40 0.00
N GLU A 861 -24.04 37.73 -1.19
CA GLU A 861 -23.30 36.79 -2.03
C GLU A 861 -21.82 36.74 -1.66
N MET A 862 -21.16 35.62 -1.93
CA MET A 862 -19.73 35.42 -1.66
C MET A 862 -18.86 36.54 -2.26
N ILE A 863 -17.90 37.04 -1.49
CA ILE A 863 -16.92 38.05 -1.92
C ILE A 863 -15.53 37.41 -1.86
N VAL A 864 -14.78 37.54 -2.95
CA VAL A 864 -13.38 37.10 -3.05
C VAL A 864 -12.50 38.32 -3.28
N THR A 865 -11.46 38.47 -2.45
CA THR A 865 -10.48 39.56 -2.53
C THR A 865 -9.08 38.96 -2.59
N VAL A 866 -8.29 39.34 -3.59
CA VAL A 866 -6.88 38.93 -3.76
C VAL A 866 -6.02 40.18 -3.64
N ASP A 867 -5.09 40.19 -2.68
CA ASP A 867 -4.19 41.32 -2.38
C ASP A 867 -4.93 42.67 -2.23
N GLY A 868 -6.11 42.63 -1.61
CA GLY A 868 -6.96 43.81 -1.39
C GLY A 868 -7.86 44.19 -2.57
N VAL A 869 -7.80 43.47 -3.70
CA VAL A 869 -8.62 43.72 -4.90
C VAL A 869 -9.75 42.70 -5.01
N VAL A 870 -11.00 43.18 -5.09
CA VAL A 870 -12.20 42.34 -5.25
C VAL A 870 -12.22 41.70 -6.64
N GLN A 871 -12.54 40.40 -6.69
CA GLN A 871 -12.64 39.60 -7.92
C GLN A 871 -14.11 39.49 -8.35
N GLU A 872 -14.46 40.06 -9.50
CA GLU A 872 -15.85 40.10 -9.99
C GLU A 872 -16.41 38.71 -10.33
N ASP A 873 -15.58 37.82 -10.87
CA ASP A 873 -15.95 36.44 -11.21
C ASP A 873 -15.93 35.49 -9.98
N ARG A 874 -15.58 36.03 -8.80
CA ARG A 874 -15.46 35.29 -7.53
C ARG A 874 -14.48 34.13 -7.60
N MET A 875 -13.49 34.21 -8.49
CA MET A 875 -12.41 33.23 -8.62
C MET A 875 -11.08 33.86 -8.22
N ILE A 876 -10.12 33.00 -7.90
CA ILE A 876 -8.73 33.39 -7.61
C ILE A 876 -7.91 32.99 -8.84
N ALA A 877 -7.34 33.95 -9.55
CA ALA A 877 -6.41 33.65 -10.63
C ALA A 877 -5.06 33.19 -10.04
N LEU A 878 -4.56 32.05 -10.52
CA LEU A 878 -3.30 31.45 -10.11
C LEU A 878 -2.16 31.94 -11.01
N ALA A 879 -1.21 32.65 -10.41
CA ALA A 879 0.06 33.05 -10.96
C ALA A 879 1.16 32.09 -10.52
N GLY A 880 2.19 31.94 -11.36
CA GLY A 880 3.40 31.19 -11.05
C GLY A 880 4.61 32.12 -10.90
N ASP A 881 4.42 33.28 -10.27
CA ASP A 881 5.40 34.37 -10.22
C ASP A 881 6.37 34.28 -9.02
N GLY A 882 6.09 33.41 -8.05
CA GLY A 882 6.90 33.21 -6.86
C GLY A 882 6.65 34.24 -5.75
N VAL A 883 5.58 35.04 -5.84
CA VAL A 883 5.18 36.00 -4.82
C VAL A 883 4.08 35.39 -3.94
N GLU A 884 4.10 35.66 -2.63
CA GLU A 884 3.01 35.21 -1.76
C GLU A 884 1.78 36.11 -1.95
N HIS A 885 0.61 35.50 -2.17
CA HIS A 885 -0.67 36.20 -2.33
C HIS A 885 -1.57 36.00 -1.12
N ASN A 886 -2.20 37.08 -0.66
CA ASN A 886 -3.18 37.03 0.41
C ASN A 886 -4.59 37.05 -0.18
N VAL A 887 -5.38 36.04 0.16
CA VAL A 887 -6.76 35.91 -0.31
C VAL A 887 -7.71 35.93 0.87
N GLN A 888 -8.74 36.77 0.79
CA GLN A 888 -9.86 36.78 1.73
C GLN A 888 -11.13 36.36 0.99
N VAL A 889 -11.81 35.36 1.53
CA VAL A 889 -13.10 34.89 1.01
C VAL A 889 -14.14 35.02 2.09
N GLU A 890 -15.15 35.84 1.83
CA GLU A 890 -16.30 35.99 2.72
C GLU A 890 -17.44 35.14 2.20
N ILE A 891 -17.85 34.16 3.00
CA ILE A 891 -19.01 33.33 2.70
C ILE A 891 -20.16 33.69 3.64
N PHE A 892 -21.37 33.60 3.12
CA PHE A 892 -22.55 34.08 3.81
C PHE A 892 -23.52 32.93 4.05
N THR A 893 -23.83 32.69 5.31
CA THR A 893 -24.83 31.70 5.73
C THR A 893 -26.15 32.42 5.94
N ASN A 894 -27.21 31.99 5.25
CA ASN A 894 -28.55 32.52 5.47
C ASN A 894 -28.92 32.36 6.96
N PRO A 895 -29.39 33.43 7.64
CA PRO A 895 -30.04 33.27 8.92
C PRO A 895 -31.28 32.39 8.72
N LEU A 896 -31.39 31.33 9.53
CA LEU A 896 -32.52 30.39 9.55
C LEU A 896 -33.87 31.10 9.67
#